data_AF-A0A560XIF6-F1
#
_entry.id   AF-A0A560XIF6-F1
#
_cell.length_a   1.000
_cell.length_b   1.000
_cell.length_c   1.000
_cell.angle_alpha   90.00
_cell.angle_beta   90.00
_cell.angle_gamma   90.00
#
_symmetry.space_group_name_H-M   'P 1'
#
loop_
_entity.id
_entity.type
_entity.pdbx_description
1 polymer ?
#
loop_
_entity_poly.entity_id
_entity_poly.type
_entity_poly.pdbx_seq_one_letter_code
_entity_poly.pdbx_strand_id
1 'polypeptide(L)'
;MTAHDTAPEFAGRIALVTGGAGSVGRVVVERLARRGATVLLNCFHSYDAAKEQARELTGRGLDVHVVRASVARPAQVERMFAEIGETYGRLDILVNNAAAGSFVPFEEITEELLDRTYATNVKGPLWCARHARPLLAGAGGQGGTVVNVSSLGSVTAPANYLPVGVSKAALESLTRYLAAELAEDRIRVNAASCGLIDNPVGQMFPAFDEVSARTVAATPLARLGRPEDLAEVVLFLASDRSGWVTGQTVVADGGLTLLRAAMSPGTEAATDGGAALASGPAPASGTHAGARQDTGTHPDTGPHRDTADAGVPGATPPGVAGDDTEDPVAVVGMGLAVPGASSPEEFWRLLTTGAELFVDAPPDRWDIARFHDEDRGAPDKTYQRRSGFITGFRPHDRLVEDGSADAGLDHTALWLRHSLYQALEGVRRDPGDRYSFCVGYTPDGSQHLEEAFVLRSALDVLAEDGDDAVEGPVGQALRRRFRRGDDPSAGYLPHRVGRDAMAGVLPDGTRLRMVDTACSSSLYAMDLGVRDLLSGRSDIAVCGGSFALAPSGSVLFAKLNGLSAGGAVRALDAGADGALFSDGAGLVVLKRLSRARADGDRVLGLVSAIGLSADGRGKAVYAPAPAGQELAVGRALERGGLAPQDVDWIVAHATGTPAGDEAEFTSLHTRYAGPRPVHVTSNKSLVGHSGWAAGVVSVIHALLALRHDTIPAQYRFDRLPDALAGLSGALRVPREPVPWPARPDRPRRVAVSGFGFGGTNAHLVLSEHRPDTERSGTPLAVPAPVDDALVVVGWSARLPGEPDAAAVAAWAAGRAPDPEPSFGPVYPVPPFQELRMPPPTARTTDRTQLMLLRCMQQLGEPVRRFVLDHHRTAGVVVGHTGATRNALLYKTRAYLDEIEHVVEEAGGRDETEKFLRRLRERATGLIAAPTEDSFPGEMPNVIAARLSNYFDLRGLSLTVDAGEASFLEACSVAGLYLGFREIDVALVAGVNGTALPGWNDGEDTSAAEGAFLFAVTRRSLAEKAGLPVLAVMEGA
;
A
#
# COMPACT_ATOMS: atom_id res chain seq x y z
N MET A 1 41.50 0.01 51.62
CA MET A 1 40.69 0.72 50.59
C MET A 1 39.46 -0.12 50.36
N THR A 2 38.27 0.44 50.57
CA THR A 2 36.99 -0.24 50.39
C THR A 2 36.60 -0.26 48.92
N ALA A 3 36.04 -1.38 48.45
CA ALA A 3 35.34 -1.41 47.18
C ALA A 3 34.02 -0.65 47.36
N HIS A 4 33.87 0.48 46.66
CA HIS A 4 32.55 1.02 46.38
C HIS A 4 32.01 0.33 45.13
N ASP A 5 30.74 -0.07 45.15
CA ASP A 5 29.98 -0.30 43.92
C ASP A 5 29.88 1.03 43.16
N THR A 6 30.80 1.24 42.22
CA THR A 6 30.70 2.34 41.25
C THR A 6 29.68 1.93 40.19
N ALA A 7 28.55 2.64 40.15
CA ALA A 7 27.56 2.47 39.09
C ALA A 7 28.23 2.61 37.69
N PRO A 8 27.73 1.89 36.67
CA PRO A 8 28.27 1.99 35.31
C PRO A 8 28.36 3.44 34.79
N GLU A 9 29.38 3.72 33.96
CA GLU A 9 29.75 5.09 33.51
C GLU A 9 28.60 5.89 32.88
N PHE A 10 27.61 5.22 32.31
CA PHE A 10 26.42 5.82 31.70
C PHE A 10 25.09 5.31 32.30
N ALA A 11 25.11 4.75 33.51
CA ALA A 11 23.94 4.20 34.20
C ALA A 11 22.76 5.18 34.23
N GLY A 12 21.63 4.79 33.62
CA GLY A 12 20.41 5.59 33.60
C GLY A 12 20.45 6.81 32.67
N ARG A 13 21.42 6.88 31.74
CA ARG A 13 21.43 7.86 30.64
C ARG A 13 20.80 7.29 29.38
N ILE A 14 20.05 8.11 28.66
CA ILE A 14 19.43 7.74 27.38
C ILE A 14 20.26 8.30 26.23
N ALA A 15 20.69 7.43 25.31
CA ALA A 15 21.65 7.75 24.25
C ALA A 15 21.12 7.41 22.85
N LEU A 16 20.96 8.40 21.98
CA LEU A 16 20.58 8.22 20.57
C LEU A 16 21.82 8.15 19.68
N VAL A 17 21.99 7.07 18.92
CA VAL A 17 23.11 6.88 17.98
C VAL A 17 22.59 6.79 16.56
N THR A 18 22.83 7.83 15.75
CA THR A 18 22.39 7.85 14.35
C THR A 18 23.29 6.99 13.47
N GLY A 19 22.69 6.20 12.58
CA GLY A 19 23.43 5.18 11.82
C GLY A 19 24.04 4.09 12.72
N GLY A 20 23.41 3.77 13.85
CA GLY A 20 23.91 2.87 14.89
C GLY A 20 24.11 1.40 14.50
N ALA A 21 23.79 1.02 13.26
CA ALA A 21 24.09 -0.29 12.67
C ALA A 21 25.34 -0.31 11.75
N GLY A 22 25.89 0.86 11.39
CA GLY A 22 27.03 0.97 10.47
C GLY A 22 28.37 1.05 11.20
N SER A 23 29.23 0.03 11.04
CA SER A 23 30.62 -0.05 11.52
C SER A 23 30.85 0.56 12.91
N VAL A 24 31.37 1.80 13.00
CA VAL A 24 31.65 2.50 14.27
C VAL A 24 30.39 2.67 15.11
N GLY A 25 29.24 2.94 14.48
CA GLY A 25 27.95 3.04 15.15
C GLY A 25 27.55 1.77 15.89
N ARG A 26 27.81 0.59 15.32
CA ARG A 26 27.54 -0.71 15.97
C ARG A 26 28.35 -0.86 17.26
N VAL A 27 29.63 -0.49 17.20
CA VAL A 27 30.53 -0.55 18.36
C VAL A 27 30.13 0.50 19.41
N VAL A 28 29.81 1.74 19.01
CA VAL A 28 29.34 2.78 19.95
C VAL A 28 28.06 2.36 20.67
N VAL A 29 27.07 1.80 19.96
CA VAL A 29 25.82 1.30 20.54
C VAL A 29 26.11 0.20 21.57
N GLU A 30 26.89 -0.81 21.21
CA GLU A 30 27.25 -1.88 22.14
C GLU A 30 28.01 -1.34 23.36
N ARG A 31 28.97 -0.43 23.17
CA ARG A 31 29.84 0.05 24.26
C ARG A 31 29.10 0.96 25.22
N LEU A 32 28.15 1.79 24.75
CA LEU A 32 27.26 2.58 25.61
C LEU A 32 26.34 1.67 26.44
N ALA A 33 25.69 0.68 25.80
CA ALA A 33 24.76 -0.22 26.47
C ALA A 33 25.48 -1.12 27.51
N ARG A 34 26.67 -1.67 27.16
CA ARG A 34 27.56 -2.39 28.10
C ARG A 34 28.01 -1.55 29.29
N ARG A 35 27.92 -0.21 29.23
CA ARG A 35 28.24 0.73 30.32
C ARG A 35 26.99 1.37 30.95
N GLY A 36 25.81 0.78 30.76
CA GLY A 36 24.59 1.08 31.50
C GLY A 36 23.66 2.15 30.89
N ALA A 37 23.91 2.58 29.66
CA ALA A 37 22.98 3.47 28.94
C ALA A 37 21.80 2.70 28.34
N THR A 38 20.62 3.31 28.32
CA THR A 38 19.52 2.95 27.41
C THR A 38 19.87 3.49 26.02
N VAL A 39 20.08 2.61 25.03
CA VAL A 39 20.58 3.05 23.71
C VAL A 39 19.52 2.96 22.62
N LEU A 40 19.21 4.10 22.03
CA LEU A 40 18.34 4.24 20.87
C LEU A 40 19.20 4.14 19.60
N LEU A 41 19.21 2.95 18.99
CA LEU A 41 19.88 2.65 17.73
C LEU A 41 19.04 3.24 16.58
N ASN A 42 19.44 4.38 16.04
CA ASN A 42 18.81 4.94 14.85
C ASN A 42 19.40 4.37 13.56
N CYS A 43 18.54 4.04 12.60
CA CYS A 43 18.91 3.58 11.26
C CYS A 43 17.88 3.99 10.20
N PHE A 44 18.24 3.83 8.92
CA PHE A 44 17.36 4.13 7.78
C PHE A 44 17.54 3.10 6.66
N HIS A 45 18.79 2.99 6.18
CA HIS A 45 19.31 1.81 5.48
C HIS A 45 19.67 0.71 6.50
N SER A 46 19.73 -0.53 6.05
CA SER A 46 20.10 -1.72 6.87
C SER A 46 19.26 -1.90 8.15
N TYR A 47 17.95 -1.64 8.06
CA TYR A 47 17.00 -1.74 9.18
C TYR A 47 16.97 -3.13 9.83
N ASP A 48 17.13 -4.17 9.03
CA ASP A 48 17.03 -5.55 9.51
C ASP A 48 18.30 -5.98 10.27
N ALA A 49 19.48 -5.54 9.81
CA ALA A 49 20.73 -5.64 10.58
C ALA A 49 20.70 -4.82 11.89
N ALA A 50 19.96 -3.69 11.91
CA ALA A 50 19.73 -2.93 13.14
C ALA A 50 18.81 -3.68 14.12
N LYS A 51 17.74 -4.33 13.62
CA LYS A 51 16.87 -5.22 14.42
C LYS A 51 17.63 -6.43 14.94
N GLU A 52 18.50 -7.03 14.12
CA GLU A 52 19.37 -8.14 14.52
C GLU A 52 20.34 -7.71 15.63
N GLN A 53 21.08 -6.61 15.45
CA GLN A 53 22.00 -6.07 16.45
C GLN A 53 21.29 -5.73 17.77
N ALA A 54 20.11 -5.10 17.72
CA ALA A 54 19.35 -4.83 18.94
C ALA A 54 18.90 -6.12 19.63
N ARG A 55 18.37 -7.09 18.90
CA ARG A 55 18.01 -8.43 19.44
C ARG A 55 19.22 -9.14 20.06
N GLU A 56 20.39 -9.07 19.43
CA GLU A 56 21.65 -9.64 19.95
C GLU A 56 22.03 -9.01 21.30
N LEU A 57 22.00 -7.68 21.39
CA LEU A 57 22.37 -6.94 22.61
C LEU A 57 21.33 -7.11 23.73
N THR A 58 20.03 -7.04 23.42
CA THR A 58 18.95 -7.29 24.39
C THR A 58 18.91 -8.74 24.87
N GLY A 59 19.17 -9.71 24.00
CA GLY A 59 19.37 -11.12 24.39
C GLY A 59 20.57 -11.35 25.31
N ARG A 60 21.52 -10.39 25.33
CA ARG A 60 22.68 -10.33 26.24
C ARG A 60 22.43 -9.45 27.48
N GLY A 61 21.18 -9.04 27.73
CA GLY A 61 20.77 -8.26 28.90
C GLY A 61 21.07 -6.75 28.81
N LEU A 62 21.27 -6.22 27.60
CA LEU A 62 21.58 -4.80 27.38
C LEU A 62 20.37 -4.03 26.85
N ASP A 63 20.18 -2.80 27.34
CA ASP A 63 19.02 -1.99 27.03
C ASP A 63 19.18 -1.22 25.70
N VAL A 64 18.59 -1.75 24.63
CA VAL A 64 18.76 -1.26 23.25
C VAL A 64 17.44 -1.31 22.48
N HIS A 65 17.05 -0.17 21.91
CA HIS A 65 15.83 -0.03 21.10
C HIS A 65 16.17 0.45 19.67
N VAL A 66 15.34 0.14 18.67
CA VAL A 66 15.58 0.55 17.26
C VAL A 66 14.59 1.63 16.84
N VAL A 67 15.10 2.76 16.34
CA VAL A 67 14.28 3.91 15.89
C VAL A 67 14.55 4.21 14.42
N ARG A 68 13.53 4.14 13.55
CA ARG A 68 13.72 4.19 12.09
C ARG A 68 13.47 5.58 11.50
N ALA A 69 14.53 6.33 11.24
CA ALA A 69 14.45 7.65 10.60
C ALA A 69 15.70 7.99 9.78
N SER A 70 15.50 8.60 8.61
CA SER A 70 16.58 9.21 7.83
C SER A 70 16.93 10.58 8.39
N VAL A 71 18.17 10.75 8.85
CA VAL A 71 18.68 12.09 9.23
C VAL A 71 18.73 13.06 8.04
N ALA A 72 18.69 12.57 6.80
CA ALA A 72 18.63 13.38 5.59
C ALA A 72 17.22 13.92 5.26
N ARG A 73 16.20 13.65 6.10
CA ARG A 73 14.81 14.09 5.88
C ARG A 73 14.24 14.80 7.12
N PRO A 74 14.04 16.14 7.11
CA PRO A 74 13.63 16.91 8.29
C PRO A 74 12.41 16.35 9.02
N ALA A 75 11.32 16.05 8.29
CA ALA A 75 10.09 15.50 8.87
C ALA A 75 10.23 14.08 9.45
N GLN A 76 11.32 13.36 9.16
CA GLN A 76 11.63 12.08 9.84
C GLN A 76 12.46 12.32 11.11
N VAL A 77 13.35 13.31 11.12
CA VAL A 77 14.08 13.76 12.32
C VAL A 77 13.09 14.32 13.34
N GLU A 78 12.20 15.21 12.93
CA GLU A 78 11.14 15.80 13.75
C GLU A 78 10.29 14.73 14.46
N ARG A 79 9.76 13.76 13.71
CA ARG A 79 8.98 12.65 14.31
C ARG A 79 9.81 11.75 15.21
N MET A 80 11.06 11.44 14.85
CA MET A 80 11.95 10.65 15.71
C MET A 80 12.15 11.32 17.07
N PHE A 81 12.34 12.63 17.13
CA PHE A 81 12.51 13.32 18.41
C PHE A 81 11.19 13.55 19.15
N ALA A 82 10.05 13.67 18.46
CA ALA A 82 8.73 13.64 19.09
C ALA A 82 8.45 12.29 19.77
N GLU A 83 8.65 11.18 19.05
CA GLU A 83 8.51 9.80 19.54
C GLU A 83 9.42 9.53 20.76
N ILE A 84 10.65 10.04 20.75
CA ILE A 84 11.57 9.95 21.89
C ILE A 84 11.10 10.81 23.07
N GLY A 85 10.56 12.01 22.82
CA GLY A 85 9.97 12.86 23.84
C GLY A 85 8.74 12.24 24.50
N GLU A 86 7.85 11.65 23.72
CA GLU A 86 6.65 10.96 24.18
C GLU A 86 6.98 9.67 24.96
N THR A 87 7.97 8.90 24.50
CA THR A 87 8.31 7.58 25.08
C THR A 87 9.23 7.68 26.30
N TYR A 88 10.21 8.60 26.28
CA TYR A 88 11.29 8.66 27.27
C TYR A 88 11.36 9.98 28.05
N GLY A 89 10.70 11.05 27.59
CA GLY A 89 10.65 12.36 28.27
C GLY A 89 11.96 13.17 28.33
N ARG A 90 13.11 12.55 27.99
CA ARG A 90 14.45 13.15 28.05
C ARG A 90 15.39 12.50 27.02
N LEU A 91 16.53 13.14 26.79
CA LEU A 91 17.69 12.54 26.14
C LEU A 91 18.95 13.05 26.85
N ASP A 92 19.96 12.20 27.03
CA ASP A 92 21.22 12.59 27.69
C ASP A 92 22.37 12.72 26.69
N ILE A 93 22.40 11.85 25.67
CA ILE A 93 23.48 11.75 24.70
C ILE A 93 22.92 11.66 23.27
N LEU A 94 23.47 12.45 22.36
CA LEU A 94 23.24 12.37 20.91
C LEU A 94 24.56 12.10 20.19
N VAL A 95 24.72 10.92 19.59
CA VAL A 95 25.84 10.60 18.70
C VAL A 95 25.39 10.71 17.25
N ASN A 96 25.87 11.74 16.56
CA ASN A 96 25.65 11.93 15.12
C ASN A 96 26.71 11.14 14.33
N ASN A 97 26.48 9.84 14.15
CA ASN A 97 27.36 8.92 13.43
C ASN A 97 26.88 8.63 11.98
N ALA A 98 25.61 8.90 11.65
CA ALA A 98 25.09 8.69 10.30
C ALA A 98 25.88 9.52 9.27
N ALA A 99 26.28 8.86 8.17
CA ALA A 99 27.02 9.48 7.09
C ALA A 99 26.60 8.92 5.73
N ALA A 100 26.67 9.77 4.70
CA ALA A 100 26.62 9.40 3.30
C ALA A 100 27.91 9.86 2.60
N GLY A 101 28.26 9.23 1.48
CA GLY A 101 29.44 9.56 0.71
C GLY A 101 29.64 8.63 -0.48
N SER A 102 30.56 8.99 -1.36
CA SER A 102 30.99 8.19 -2.51
C SER A 102 32.42 8.58 -2.86
N PHE A 103 33.23 7.63 -3.32
CA PHE A 103 34.65 7.83 -3.62
C PHE A 103 34.86 7.97 -5.13
N VAL A 104 34.53 9.14 -5.70
CA VAL A 104 34.46 9.35 -7.16
C VAL A 104 35.52 10.34 -7.67
N PRO A 105 36.03 10.20 -8.91
CA PRO A 105 36.82 11.22 -9.60
C PRO A 105 36.14 12.60 -9.61
N PHE A 106 36.91 13.66 -9.85
CA PHE A 106 36.40 15.03 -9.86
C PHE A 106 35.33 15.26 -10.94
N GLU A 107 35.51 14.59 -12.07
CA GLU A 107 34.67 14.61 -13.27
C GLU A 107 33.29 13.95 -13.06
N GLU A 108 33.15 13.12 -12.03
CA GLU A 108 31.91 12.41 -11.66
C GLU A 108 31.12 13.09 -10.54
N ILE A 109 31.56 14.27 -10.06
CA ILE A 109 30.89 14.99 -8.97
C ILE A 109 29.69 15.79 -9.50
N THR A 110 28.49 15.27 -9.30
CA THR A 110 27.23 15.97 -9.62
C THR A 110 26.69 16.79 -8.44
N GLU A 111 25.77 17.71 -8.71
CA GLU A 111 25.09 18.49 -7.66
C GLU A 111 24.29 17.58 -6.71
N GLU A 112 23.61 16.55 -7.22
CA GLU A 112 22.85 15.59 -6.41
C GLU A 112 23.76 14.79 -5.48
N LEU A 113 24.98 14.45 -5.91
CA LEU A 113 25.96 13.78 -5.06
C LEU A 113 26.41 14.68 -3.90
N LEU A 114 26.69 15.95 -4.18
CA LEU A 114 27.04 16.95 -3.17
C LEU A 114 25.88 17.16 -2.19
N ASP A 115 24.66 17.37 -2.70
CA ASP A 115 23.51 17.72 -1.87
C ASP A 115 23.02 16.52 -1.02
N ARG A 116 23.07 15.29 -1.56
CA ARG A 116 22.85 14.04 -0.80
C ARG A 116 23.85 13.89 0.35
N THR A 117 25.11 14.23 0.09
CA THR A 117 26.20 14.13 1.07
C THR A 117 26.04 15.20 2.16
N TYR A 118 25.74 16.45 1.79
CA TYR A 118 25.43 17.53 2.73
C TYR A 118 24.15 17.29 3.54
N ALA A 119 23.09 16.74 2.93
CA ALA A 119 21.84 16.40 3.60
C ALA A 119 22.06 15.44 4.77
N THR A 120 22.92 14.43 4.58
CA THR A 120 23.22 13.46 5.62
C THR A 120 24.27 13.98 6.60
N ASN A 121 25.38 14.55 6.11
CA ASN A 121 26.57 14.79 6.93
C ASN A 121 26.58 16.14 7.66
N VAL A 122 25.76 17.12 7.22
CA VAL A 122 25.76 18.49 7.76
C VAL A 122 24.35 18.92 8.18
N LYS A 123 23.39 18.84 7.25
CA LYS A 123 22.00 19.24 7.51
C LYS A 123 21.35 18.31 8.55
N GLY A 124 21.60 16.99 8.45
CA GLY A 124 21.16 15.99 9.42
C GLY A 124 21.58 16.28 10.86
N PRO A 125 22.88 16.38 11.20
CA PRO A 125 23.35 16.74 12.54
C PRO A 125 22.78 18.06 13.07
N LEU A 126 22.60 19.08 12.22
CA LEU A 126 21.95 20.34 12.57
C LEU A 126 20.47 20.15 12.95
N TRP A 127 19.71 19.39 12.15
CA TRP A 127 18.31 19.08 12.46
C TRP A 127 18.20 18.24 13.73
N CYS A 128 19.06 17.22 13.89
CA CYS A 128 19.10 16.40 15.09
C CYS A 128 19.40 17.24 16.35
N ALA A 129 20.40 18.13 16.29
CA ALA A 129 20.70 19.03 17.41
C ALA A 129 19.52 19.98 17.74
N ARG A 130 18.84 20.53 16.72
CA ARG A 130 17.68 21.41 16.90
C ARG A 130 16.51 20.69 17.60
N HIS A 131 16.16 19.48 17.17
CA HIS A 131 15.05 18.74 17.76
C HIS A 131 15.42 18.02 19.08
N ALA A 132 16.71 17.71 19.29
CA ALA A 132 17.21 17.16 20.56
C ALA A 132 17.31 18.22 21.67
N ARG A 133 17.53 19.51 21.35
CA ARG A 133 17.70 20.62 22.31
C ARG A 133 16.74 20.56 23.53
N PRO A 134 15.40 20.51 23.37
CA PRO A 134 14.49 20.46 24.53
C PRO A 134 14.64 19.20 25.39
N LEU A 135 15.02 18.06 24.81
CA LEU A 135 15.21 16.80 25.53
C LEU A 135 16.57 16.73 26.24
N LEU A 136 17.60 17.36 25.65
CA LEU A 136 18.97 17.48 26.19
C LEU A 136 19.14 18.58 27.24
N ALA A 137 18.22 19.55 27.32
CA ALA A 137 18.34 20.68 28.27
C ALA A 137 18.12 20.29 29.76
N GLY A 138 17.39 19.20 30.00
CA GLY A 138 17.32 18.49 31.28
C GLY A 138 16.51 19.16 32.41
N ALA A 139 15.42 18.51 32.85
CA ALA A 139 14.74 18.85 34.09
C ALA A 139 15.62 18.47 35.30
N GLY A 140 16.32 19.46 35.88
CA GLY A 140 17.24 19.27 37.01
C GLY A 140 18.58 20.03 36.89
N GLY A 141 18.85 20.67 35.75
CA GLY A 141 20.00 21.58 35.59
C GLY A 141 21.31 20.94 35.15
N GLN A 142 21.33 19.62 34.90
CA GLN A 142 22.41 18.95 34.15
C GLN A 142 22.02 18.91 32.67
N GLY A 143 22.86 19.47 31.79
CA GLY A 143 22.66 19.46 30.34
C GLY A 143 23.33 18.25 29.68
N GLY A 144 22.74 17.79 28.58
CA GLY A 144 23.19 16.62 27.82
C GLY A 144 24.45 16.87 26.97
N THR A 145 24.81 15.89 26.14
CA THR A 145 26.01 15.94 25.29
C THR A 145 25.73 15.48 23.85
N VAL A 146 26.26 16.22 22.88
CA VAL A 146 26.26 15.87 21.46
C VAL A 146 27.68 15.52 21.01
N VAL A 147 27.84 14.40 20.30
CA VAL A 147 29.11 13.98 19.69
C VAL A 147 28.91 13.74 18.19
N ASN A 148 29.56 14.54 17.36
CA ASN A 148 29.54 14.42 15.91
C ASN A 148 30.70 13.54 15.41
N VAL A 149 30.42 12.54 14.58
CA VAL A 149 31.49 11.67 14.04
C VAL A 149 31.99 12.24 12.71
N SER A 150 33.28 12.56 12.68
CA SER A 150 34.04 13.10 11.55
C SER A 150 35.12 12.11 11.09
N SER A 151 35.94 12.54 10.14
CA SER A 151 37.04 11.79 9.54
C SER A 151 38.16 12.76 9.15
N LEU A 152 39.41 12.32 9.13
CA LEU A 152 40.57 13.14 8.76
C LEU A 152 40.42 13.91 7.44
N GLY A 153 39.57 13.47 6.51
CA GLY A 153 39.24 14.22 5.29
C GLY A 153 38.66 15.62 5.49
N SER A 154 38.40 16.04 6.74
CA SER A 154 38.12 17.43 7.13
C SER A 154 39.37 18.32 7.21
N VAL A 155 40.56 17.74 7.34
CA VAL A 155 41.87 18.41 7.56
C VAL A 155 42.91 17.97 6.53
N THR A 156 42.91 16.71 6.12
CA THR A 156 43.66 16.21 4.96
C THR A 156 42.76 16.17 3.73
N ALA A 157 43.34 16.28 2.53
CA ALA A 157 42.59 16.30 1.27
C ALA A 157 42.92 15.06 0.41
N PRO A 158 42.40 13.86 0.75
CA PRO A 158 42.57 12.69 -0.09
C PRO A 158 41.84 12.85 -1.44
N ALA A 159 42.45 12.31 -2.51
CA ALA A 159 41.84 12.24 -3.83
C ALA A 159 40.49 11.50 -3.79
N ASN A 160 39.61 11.83 -4.72
CA ASN A 160 38.27 11.25 -4.90
C ASN A 160 37.33 11.32 -3.66
N TYR A 161 37.67 12.13 -2.65
CA TYR A 161 36.90 12.24 -1.40
C TYR A 161 36.15 13.58 -1.25
N LEU A 162 36.18 14.45 -2.25
CA LEU A 162 35.76 15.86 -2.15
C LEU A 162 34.36 16.05 -1.51
N PRO A 163 33.27 15.37 -1.96
CA PRO A 163 31.96 15.56 -1.34
C PRO A 163 31.95 15.23 0.16
N VAL A 164 32.68 14.19 0.55
CA VAL A 164 32.71 13.69 1.92
C VAL A 164 33.60 14.58 2.80
N GLY A 165 34.85 14.82 2.37
CA GLY A 165 35.81 15.64 3.12
C GLY A 165 35.31 17.06 3.39
N VAL A 166 34.79 17.74 2.36
CA VAL A 166 34.20 19.07 2.48
C VAL A 166 33.00 19.07 3.43
N SER A 167 32.12 18.05 3.36
CA SER A 167 31.00 17.91 4.29
C SER A 167 31.43 17.64 5.73
N LYS A 168 32.56 16.95 5.95
CA LYS A 168 33.11 16.70 7.30
C LYS A 168 33.84 17.91 7.87
N ALA A 169 34.53 18.70 7.05
CA ALA A 169 35.02 20.02 7.45
C ALA A 169 33.86 20.96 7.85
N ALA A 170 32.76 20.93 7.10
CA ALA A 170 31.53 21.66 7.45
C ALA A 170 30.90 21.16 8.76
N LEU A 171 30.90 19.84 9.02
CA LEU A 171 30.41 19.26 10.28
C LEU A 171 31.27 19.66 11.50
N GLU A 172 32.60 19.71 11.36
CA GLU A 172 33.48 20.18 12.44
C GLU A 172 33.35 21.69 12.68
N SER A 173 33.09 22.47 11.63
CA SER A 173 32.73 23.89 11.80
C SER A 173 31.38 24.04 12.52
N LEU A 174 30.35 23.32 12.07
CA LEU A 174 29.03 23.26 12.71
C LEU A 174 29.11 22.84 14.19
N THR A 175 30.02 21.92 14.53
CA THR A 175 30.28 21.48 15.91
C THR A 175 30.67 22.66 16.81
N ARG A 176 31.55 23.56 16.35
CA ARG A 176 31.95 24.76 17.10
C ARG A 176 30.79 25.74 17.29
N TYR A 177 29.98 25.97 16.26
CA TYR A 177 28.82 26.85 16.37
C TYR A 177 27.75 26.26 17.30
N LEU A 178 27.39 24.99 17.15
CA LEU A 178 26.45 24.32 18.05
C LEU A 178 26.93 24.30 19.52
N ALA A 179 28.24 24.21 19.77
CA ALA A 179 28.81 24.30 21.12
C ALA A 179 28.64 25.68 21.78
N ALA A 180 28.51 26.74 20.98
CA ALA A 180 28.20 28.09 21.47
C ALA A 180 26.68 28.31 21.60
N GLU A 181 25.91 27.99 20.55
CA GLU A 181 24.46 28.19 20.46
C GLU A 181 23.65 27.36 21.47
N LEU A 182 24.19 26.23 21.95
CA LEU A 182 23.55 25.35 22.95
C LEU A 182 24.19 25.46 24.35
N ALA A 183 25.10 26.40 24.56
CA ALA A 183 25.77 26.61 25.85
C ALA A 183 24.80 27.07 26.96
N GLU A 184 23.74 27.80 26.60
CA GLU A 184 22.72 28.30 27.54
C GLU A 184 21.93 27.15 28.20
N ASP A 185 21.65 26.08 27.45
CA ASP A 185 21.04 24.85 27.95
C ASP A 185 22.04 23.94 28.72
N ARG A 186 23.31 24.35 28.78
CA ARG A 186 24.47 23.59 29.30
C ARG A 186 24.79 22.34 28.48
N ILE A 187 24.37 22.28 27.21
CA ILE A 187 24.62 21.14 26.32
C ILE A 187 26.04 21.23 25.77
N ARG A 188 26.87 20.20 26.00
CA ARG A 188 28.22 20.12 25.40
C ARG A 188 28.13 19.58 23.97
N VAL A 189 28.91 20.12 23.05
CA VAL A 189 28.96 19.63 21.65
C VAL A 189 30.41 19.46 21.23
N ASN A 190 30.80 18.25 20.80
CA ASN A 190 32.16 17.94 20.35
C ASN A 190 32.16 17.07 19.08
N ALA A 191 33.31 16.92 18.44
CA ALA A 191 33.52 16.02 17.32
C ALA A 191 34.60 14.98 17.62
N ALA A 192 34.38 13.74 17.18
CA ALA A 192 35.38 12.67 17.16
C ALA A 192 35.78 12.44 15.69
N SER A 193 37.05 12.60 15.34
CA SER A 193 37.56 12.46 13.97
C SER A 193 38.62 11.36 13.91
N CYS A 194 38.60 10.51 12.88
CA CYS A 194 39.51 9.36 12.77
C CYS A 194 40.41 9.40 11.54
N GLY A 195 41.55 8.71 11.64
CA GLY A 195 42.35 8.30 10.48
C GLY A 195 41.67 7.20 9.65
N LEU A 196 42.44 6.56 8.77
CA LEU A 196 41.95 5.43 7.98
C LEU A 196 41.63 4.24 8.90
N ILE A 197 40.38 3.78 8.88
CA ILE A 197 39.90 2.62 9.63
C ILE A 197 39.77 1.43 8.68
N ASP A 198 40.25 0.27 9.11
CA ASP A 198 39.98 -1.01 8.44
C ASP A 198 38.53 -1.43 8.68
N ASN A 199 37.68 -1.17 7.68
CA ASN A 199 36.29 -1.61 7.61
C ASN A 199 35.81 -1.60 6.15
N PRO A 200 34.64 -2.21 5.83
CA PRO A 200 34.13 -2.29 4.46
C PRO A 200 33.87 -0.94 3.77
N VAL A 201 33.75 0.17 4.50
CA VAL A 201 33.59 1.53 3.93
C VAL A 201 34.95 2.14 3.60
N GLY A 202 35.97 1.90 4.42
CA GLY A 202 37.35 2.28 4.15
C GLY A 202 37.93 1.53 2.94
N GLN A 203 37.60 0.25 2.79
CA GLN A 203 38.01 -0.59 1.66
C GLN A 203 37.43 -0.15 0.30
N MET A 204 36.45 0.77 0.27
CA MET A 204 35.98 1.43 -0.96
C MET A 204 36.88 2.62 -1.40
N PHE A 205 37.96 2.92 -0.66
CA PHE A 205 38.89 3.99 -1.01
C PHE A 205 39.77 3.59 -2.22
N PRO A 206 39.95 4.44 -3.24
CA PRO A 206 40.80 4.13 -4.40
C PRO A 206 42.25 3.82 -3.99
N ALA A 207 42.79 2.71 -4.50
CA ALA A 207 44.10 2.18 -4.10
C ALA A 207 44.26 1.94 -2.57
N PHE A 208 43.19 1.49 -1.90
CA PHE A 208 43.17 1.22 -0.46
C PHE A 208 44.40 0.47 0.06
N ASP A 209 44.85 -0.59 -0.62
CA ASP A 209 46.00 -1.40 -0.16
C ASP A 209 47.31 -0.60 -0.11
N GLU A 210 47.58 0.23 -1.12
CA GLU A 210 48.79 1.06 -1.17
C GLU A 210 48.73 2.19 -0.14
N VAL A 211 47.58 2.87 -0.03
CA VAL A 211 47.33 3.92 0.96
C VAL A 211 47.40 3.36 2.37
N SER A 212 46.93 2.12 2.57
CA SER A 212 47.01 1.40 3.85
C SER A 212 48.43 1.01 4.20
N ALA A 213 49.19 0.43 3.27
CA ALA A 213 50.60 0.10 3.49
C ALA A 213 51.43 1.34 3.85
N ARG A 214 51.22 2.46 3.15
CA ARG A 214 51.85 3.76 3.46
C ARG A 214 51.42 4.30 4.83
N THR A 215 50.13 4.19 5.19
CA THR A 215 49.61 4.60 6.50
C THR A 215 50.18 3.76 7.65
N VAL A 216 50.27 2.44 7.46
CA VAL A 216 50.87 1.48 8.40
C VAL A 216 52.36 1.77 8.62
N ALA A 217 53.11 2.09 7.57
CA ALA A 217 54.53 2.47 7.68
C ALA A 217 54.75 3.86 8.32
N ALA A 218 53.82 4.80 8.09
CA ALA A 218 53.90 6.16 8.63
C ALA A 218 53.60 6.24 10.14
N THR A 219 52.66 5.42 10.63
CA THR A 219 52.14 5.52 12.01
C THR A 219 52.93 4.66 13.02
N PRO A 220 53.20 5.13 14.26
CA PRO A 220 53.94 4.34 15.25
C PRO A 220 53.25 3.07 15.74
N LEU A 221 51.96 2.88 15.43
CA LEU A 221 51.18 1.71 15.82
C LEU A 221 51.30 0.53 14.82
N ALA A 222 51.91 0.75 13.65
CA ALA A 222 52.06 -0.27 12.60
C ALA A 222 50.76 -1.01 12.22
N ARG A 223 49.62 -0.30 12.27
CA ARG A 223 48.29 -0.81 11.89
C ARG A 223 47.37 0.34 11.48
N LEU A 224 46.31 0.02 10.74
CA LEU A 224 45.17 0.92 10.58
C LEU A 224 44.38 1.09 11.89
N GLY A 225 43.56 2.14 11.94
CA GLY A 225 42.54 2.28 12.98
C GLY A 225 41.50 1.17 12.88
N ARG A 226 40.85 0.86 14.01
CA ARG A 226 39.71 -0.05 14.10
C ARG A 226 38.46 0.73 14.52
N PRO A 227 37.24 0.22 14.27
CA PRO A 227 36.01 0.85 14.73
C PRO A 227 35.98 1.11 16.25
N GLU A 228 36.63 0.24 17.05
CA GLU A 228 36.80 0.41 18.49
C GLU A 228 37.62 1.64 18.88
N ASP A 229 38.69 1.97 18.13
CA ASP A 229 39.58 3.10 18.48
C ASP A 229 38.81 4.43 18.43
N LEU A 230 37.96 4.62 17.42
CA LEU A 230 37.09 5.80 17.31
C LEU A 230 35.91 5.72 18.30
N ALA A 231 35.32 4.54 18.51
CA ALA A 231 34.21 4.38 19.45
C ALA A 231 34.59 4.78 20.88
N GLU A 232 35.80 4.46 21.34
CA GLU A 232 36.28 4.88 22.67
C GLU A 232 36.49 6.41 22.77
N VAL A 233 36.86 7.11 21.68
CA VAL A 233 36.88 8.58 21.65
C VAL A 233 35.47 9.18 21.70
N VAL A 234 34.51 8.57 20.97
CA VAL A 234 33.10 8.97 21.03
C VAL A 234 32.54 8.80 22.44
N LEU A 235 32.83 7.68 23.11
CA LEU A 235 32.41 7.45 24.50
C LEU A 235 33.10 8.40 25.48
N PHE A 236 34.40 8.69 25.33
CA PHE A 236 35.08 9.70 26.16
C PHE A 236 34.42 11.07 26.03
N LEU A 237 34.11 11.51 24.81
CA LEU A 237 33.42 12.78 24.57
C LEU A 237 31.98 12.80 25.10
N ALA A 238 31.29 11.65 25.07
CA ALA A 238 29.96 11.50 25.65
C ALA A 238 29.95 11.46 27.19
N SER A 239 31.04 11.06 27.85
CA SER A 239 31.13 10.95 29.31
C SER A 239 31.64 12.21 30.00
N ASP A 240 31.34 12.34 31.30
CA ASP A 240 31.71 13.49 32.13
C ASP A 240 33.22 13.66 32.30
N ARG A 241 34.01 12.63 31.95
CA ARG A 241 35.48 12.67 31.91
C ARG A 241 36.01 13.66 30.88
N SER A 242 35.20 14.03 29.89
CA SER A 242 35.46 15.12 28.95
C SER A 242 34.72 16.42 29.31
N GLY A 243 34.23 16.57 30.55
CA GLY A 243 33.40 17.72 30.95
C GLY A 243 34.02 19.10 30.73
N TRP A 244 35.36 19.20 30.66
CA TRP A 244 36.09 20.42 30.30
C TRP A 244 36.38 20.58 28.79
N VAL A 245 35.76 19.75 27.95
CA VAL A 245 35.89 19.74 26.49
C VAL A 245 34.52 20.08 25.89
N THR A 246 34.45 21.20 25.17
CA THR A 246 33.30 21.60 24.34
C THR A 246 33.80 22.39 23.12
N GLY A 247 33.12 22.26 21.99
CA GLY A 247 33.47 22.85 20.70
C GLY A 247 34.73 22.26 20.04
N GLN A 248 35.28 21.15 20.54
CA GLN A 248 36.55 20.61 20.04
C GLN A 248 36.36 19.40 19.11
N THR A 249 37.22 19.29 18.10
CA THR A 249 37.48 18.01 17.42
C THR A 249 38.61 17.28 18.15
N VAL A 250 38.35 16.06 18.63
CA VAL A 250 39.41 15.13 19.07
C VAL A 250 39.75 14.20 17.91
N VAL A 251 41.02 14.17 17.52
CA VAL A 251 41.53 13.37 16.40
C VAL A 251 42.19 12.09 16.91
N ALA A 252 41.81 10.94 16.35
CA ALA A 252 42.42 9.64 16.60
C ALA A 252 42.83 8.98 15.27
N ASP A 253 44.08 9.20 14.88
CA ASP A 253 44.62 8.85 13.57
C ASP A 253 45.91 8.00 13.62
N GLY A 254 46.33 7.58 14.82
CA GLY A 254 47.61 6.90 15.02
C GLY A 254 48.84 7.75 14.72
N GLY A 255 48.72 9.08 14.65
CA GLY A 255 49.80 10.00 14.27
C GLY A 255 49.99 10.20 12.76
N LEU A 256 49.01 9.84 11.93
CA LEU A 256 49.08 10.06 10.47
C LEU A 256 49.25 11.54 10.11
N THR A 257 48.60 12.45 10.84
CA THR A 257 48.73 13.92 10.70
C THR A 257 50.08 14.48 11.12
N LEU A 258 50.97 13.68 11.71
CA LEU A 258 52.38 14.05 11.89
C LEU A 258 53.17 14.01 10.56
N LEU A 259 52.54 13.53 9.48
CA LEU A 259 53.07 13.50 8.11
C LEU A 259 54.45 12.84 7.98
N ARG A 260 54.80 11.89 8.88
CA ARG A 260 56.14 11.28 8.95
C ARG A 260 56.66 10.78 7.61
N ALA A 261 55.84 10.14 6.80
CA ALA A 261 56.21 9.62 5.47
C ALA A 261 56.46 10.72 4.40
N ALA A 262 56.08 11.98 4.67
CA ALA A 262 56.34 13.14 3.81
C ALA A 262 57.35 14.13 4.42
N MET A 263 57.54 14.09 5.75
CA MET A 263 58.36 15.04 6.52
C MET A 263 59.65 14.45 7.10
N SER A 264 59.86 13.13 6.99
CA SER A 264 61.08 12.43 7.39
C SER A 264 61.68 11.68 6.19
N PRO A 265 63.01 11.50 6.12
CA PRO A 265 63.62 10.63 5.12
C PRO A 265 63.02 9.21 5.22
N GLY A 266 62.64 8.64 4.08
CA GLY A 266 62.26 7.23 4.01
C GLY A 266 63.48 6.35 4.33
N THR A 267 63.28 5.30 5.12
CA THR A 267 64.26 4.21 5.22
C THR A 267 64.37 3.54 3.85
N GLU A 268 65.54 3.62 3.22
CA GLU A 268 65.76 3.12 1.87
C GLU A 268 65.47 1.63 1.74
N ALA A 269 64.54 1.29 0.84
CA ALA A 269 64.28 -0.05 0.36
C ALA A 269 64.25 -0.06 -1.19
N ALA A 270 65.32 0.48 -1.78
CA ALA A 270 65.77 0.34 -3.17
C ALA A 270 64.96 0.96 -4.34
N THR A 271 65.73 1.53 -5.28
CA THR A 271 65.49 1.72 -6.73
C THR A 271 64.44 2.74 -7.23
N ASP A 272 64.98 3.94 -7.57
CA ASP A 272 64.97 4.63 -8.88
C ASP A 272 63.66 5.18 -9.52
N GLY A 273 63.74 6.41 -10.08
CA GLY A 273 62.73 6.83 -11.09
C GLY A 273 62.69 8.26 -11.69
N GLY A 274 63.21 9.33 -11.07
CA GLY A 274 63.12 10.73 -11.59
C GLY A 274 61.76 11.42 -11.37
N ALA A 275 61.66 12.68 -10.89
CA ALA A 275 62.05 13.98 -11.48
C ALA A 275 60.87 14.68 -12.23
N ALA A 276 60.56 15.98 -12.10
CA ALA A 276 60.99 17.03 -11.14
C ALA A 276 60.07 18.29 -11.23
N LEU A 277 60.01 19.12 -10.15
CA LEU A 277 59.90 20.61 -10.04
C LEU A 277 59.03 21.43 -11.05
N ALA A 278 58.27 22.50 -10.73
CA ALA A 278 57.84 23.26 -9.52
C ALA A 278 56.60 24.15 -9.94
N SER A 279 56.10 25.27 -9.34
CA SER A 279 56.46 26.21 -8.24
C SER A 279 55.20 27.00 -7.72
N GLY A 280 55.37 28.20 -7.13
CA GLY A 280 54.30 29.20 -6.77
C GLY A 280 54.83 30.65 -6.97
N PRO A 281 54.46 31.71 -6.18
CA PRO A 281 53.33 31.88 -5.21
C PRO A 281 52.67 33.32 -5.10
N ALA A 282 51.41 33.42 -4.58
CA ALA A 282 50.79 34.50 -3.73
C ALA A 282 50.92 36.03 -4.08
N PRO A 283 50.46 37.07 -3.29
CA PRO A 283 49.59 37.13 -2.07
C PRO A 283 48.53 38.31 -1.97
N ALA A 284 47.77 38.36 -0.84
CA ALA A 284 47.42 39.53 0.03
C ALA A 284 46.10 40.40 -0.03
N SER A 285 45.42 40.50 1.15
CA SER A 285 44.67 41.64 1.78
C SER A 285 43.33 42.21 1.19
N GLY A 286 42.35 42.73 1.97
CA GLY A 286 42.15 42.77 3.44
C GLY A 286 41.00 43.71 3.99
N THR A 287 40.70 43.60 5.30
CA THR A 287 40.08 44.57 6.28
C THR A 287 38.61 45.10 6.22
N HIS A 288 37.81 44.76 7.26
CA HIS A 288 37.13 45.59 8.32
C HIS A 288 36.31 46.90 8.03
N ALA A 289 35.35 47.39 8.87
CA ALA A 289 34.55 46.85 10.01
C ALA A 289 33.45 47.83 10.58
N GLY A 290 32.47 47.30 11.35
CA GLY A 290 31.77 47.96 12.50
C GLY A 290 30.43 48.71 12.27
N ALA A 291 29.61 49.10 13.28
CA ALA A 291 29.43 48.63 14.68
C ALA A 291 28.28 49.35 15.47
N ARG A 292 27.44 48.62 16.26
CA ARG A 292 26.68 49.04 17.49
C ARG A 292 25.57 50.13 17.33
N GLN A 293 24.56 50.40 18.19
CA GLN A 293 23.84 49.86 19.40
C GLN A 293 22.47 50.66 19.50
N ASP A 294 21.48 50.64 20.42
CA ASP A 294 21.01 50.08 21.73
C ASP A 294 19.46 50.44 21.84
N THR A 295 18.54 50.11 22.78
CA THR A 295 18.33 49.25 23.99
C THR A 295 16.80 48.93 24.17
N GLY A 296 16.30 48.44 25.34
CA GLY A 296 14.88 48.11 25.65
C GLY A 296 14.01 49.27 26.24
N THR A 297 12.89 49.09 26.99
CA THR A 297 12.12 47.91 27.49
C THR A 297 10.81 48.32 28.26
N HIS A 298 9.72 47.51 28.22
CA HIS A 298 8.62 47.38 29.25
C HIS A 298 7.65 48.58 29.57
N PRO A 299 6.54 48.44 30.38
CA PRO A 299 5.69 47.28 30.80
C PRO A 299 4.11 47.47 30.92
N ASP A 300 3.35 46.38 30.74
CA ASP A 300 2.26 45.78 31.61
C ASP A 300 0.83 46.41 31.91
N THR A 301 -0.11 45.50 32.30
CA THR A 301 -1.44 45.61 33.00
C THR A 301 -2.79 45.50 32.22
N GLY A 302 -3.81 44.82 32.82
CA GLY A 302 -5.19 44.51 32.30
C GLY A 302 -6.35 45.22 33.08
N PRO A 303 -7.56 44.64 33.37
CA PRO A 303 -8.18 43.32 33.05
C PRO A 303 -9.74 43.27 32.77
N HIS A 304 -10.32 42.06 32.59
CA HIS A 304 -11.74 41.53 32.71
C HIS A 304 -13.04 42.41 32.78
N ARG A 305 -14.16 42.00 32.09
CA ARG A 305 -15.36 41.24 32.65
C ARG A 305 -16.53 40.96 31.64
N ASP A 306 -17.62 40.28 32.09
CA ASP A 306 -18.67 39.54 31.32
C ASP A 306 -20.05 40.23 31.09
N THR A 307 -20.95 39.72 30.21
CA THR A 307 -22.35 39.24 30.53
C THR A 307 -23.31 38.82 29.35
N ALA A 308 -24.27 37.93 29.70
CA ALA A 308 -25.52 37.35 29.13
C ALA A 308 -26.53 38.20 28.26
N ASP A 309 -27.65 37.70 27.67
CA ASP A 309 -28.20 36.38 27.19
C ASP A 309 -29.68 36.54 26.66
N ALA A 310 -30.22 35.65 25.76
CA ALA A 310 -31.66 35.40 25.43
C ALA A 310 -31.93 34.44 24.22
N GLY A 311 -33.11 33.78 24.08
CA GLY A 311 -33.51 32.99 22.88
C GLY A 311 -34.89 32.26 22.87
N VAL A 312 -35.07 31.27 21.95
CA VAL A 312 -36.17 30.23 21.82
C VAL A 312 -37.54 30.73 21.25
N PRO A 313 -38.46 29.95 20.58
CA PRO A 313 -38.55 28.51 20.12
C PRO A 313 -38.65 28.34 18.56
N GLY A 314 -39.01 27.21 17.88
CA GLY A 314 -39.29 25.79 18.24
C GLY A 314 -40.67 25.21 17.77
N ALA A 315 -40.73 24.13 16.95
CA ALA A 315 -41.96 23.40 16.51
C ALA A 315 -41.72 21.95 15.98
N THR A 316 -42.74 21.04 16.02
CA THR A 316 -42.76 19.59 15.60
C THR A 316 -44.18 18.98 15.89
N PRO A 317 -44.50 17.67 15.72
CA PRO A 317 -43.99 16.57 14.88
C PRO A 317 -45.06 16.24 13.77
N PRO A 318 -45.68 15.04 13.49
CA PRO A 318 -45.60 13.63 13.96
C PRO A 318 -44.85 12.70 12.95
N GLY A 319 -44.86 11.35 12.95
CA GLY A 319 -45.52 10.31 13.78
C GLY A 319 -44.86 8.92 13.67
N VAL A 320 -45.31 7.92 14.45
CA VAL A 320 -44.50 6.75 14.89
C VAL A 320 -44.75 5.44 14.13
N ALA A 321 -43.69 4.65 13.90
CA ALA A 321 -43.72 3.19 13.70
C ALA A 321 -42.42 2.50 14.20
N GLY A 322 -42.54 1.32 14.79
CA GLY A 322 -41.51 0.26 14.93
C GLY A 322 -40.13 0.58 15.53
N ASP A 323 -39.80 0.02 16.70
CA ASP A 323 -38.41 -0.09 17.18
C ASP A 323 -37.72 -1.31 16.53
N ASP A 324 -37.55 -1.24 15.20
CA ASP A 324 -37.05 -2.33 14.35
C ASP A 324 -35.49 -2.38 14.30
N THR A 325 -34.83 -1.75 15.29
CA THR A 325 -33.42 -1.35 15.18
C THR A 325 -32.38 -2.44 15.45
N GLU A 326 -32.77 -3.66 15.81
CA GLU A 326 -31.86 -4.76 16.22
C GLU A 326 -31.80 -5.98 15.27
N ASP A 327 -32.32 -5.89 14.04
CA ASP A 327 -32.48 -7.03 13.11
C ASP A 327 -31.18 -7.41 12.35
N PRO A 328 -30.55 -8.59 12.62
CA PRO A 328 -29.27 -8.98 11.99
C PRO A 328 -29.42 -9.37 10.52
N VAL A 329 -28.31 -9.36 9.76
CA VAL A 329 -28.29 -9.91 8.39
C VAL A 329 -27.92 -11.40 8.38
N ALA A 330 -28.82 -12.21 7.82
CA ALA A 330 -28.69 -13.64 7.64
C ALA A 330 -28.19 -13.98 6.23
N VAL A 331 -27.25 -14.93 6.12
CA VAL A 331 -26.94 -15.60 4.86
C VAL A 331 -27.94 -16.75 4.69
N VAL A 332 -28.71 -16.75 3.61
CA VAL A 332 -29.79 -17.74 3.36
C VAL A 332 -29.52 -18.68 2.18
N GLY A 333 -28.56 -18.35 1.32
CA GLY A 333 -28.18 -19.17 0.17
C GLY A 333 -26.74 -18.90 -0.28
N MET A 334 -26.13 -19.83 -1.00
CA MET A 334 -24.76 -19.72 -1.50
C MET A 334 -24.48 -20.60 -2.72
N GLY A 335 -23.63 -20.14 -3.63
CA GLY A 335 -23.23 -20.86 -4.85
C GLY A 335 -21.84 -20.42 -5.33
N LEU A 336 -21.14 -21.29 -6.08
CA LEU A 336 -19.78 -21.01 -6.55
C LEU A 336 -19.34 -21.87 -7.74
N ALA A 337 -18.33 -21.36 -8.46
CA ALA A 337 -17.45 -22.15 -9.33
C ALA A 337 -15.99 -21.78 -9.06
N VAL A 338 -15.13 -22.77 -8.80
CA VAL A 338 -13.68 -22.65 -8.54
C VAL A 338 -12.94 -23.85 -9.14
N PRO A 339 -11.60 -23.85 -9.26
CA PRO A 339 -10.84 -25.00 -9.77
C PRO A 339 -11.22 -26.30 -9.06
N GLY A 340 -11.68 -27.29 -9.84
CA GLY A 340 -12.11 -28.61 -9.35
C GLY A 340 -13.50 -28.69 -8.70
N ALA A 341 -14.24 -27.60 -8.53
CA ALA A 341 -15.56 -27.60 -7.90
C ALA A 341 -16.53 -26.60 -8.55
N SER A 342 -17.66 -27.10 -9.05
CA SER A 342 -18.77 -26.31 -9.59
C SER A 342 -19.93 -26.21 -8.59
N SER A 343 -19.71 -26.50 -7.30
CA SER A 343 -20.73 -26.42 -6.24
C SER A 343 -20.10 -26.32 -4.84
N PRO A 344 -20.81 -25.80 -3.83
CA PRO A 344 -20.34 -25.77 -2.44
C PRO A 344 -20.03 -27.17 -1.87
N GLU A 345 -20.79 -28.19 -2.26
CA GLU A 345 -20.63 -29.59 -1.85
C GLU A 345 -19.45 -30.30 -2.55
N GLU A 346 -19.05 -29.85 -3.74
CA GLU A 346 -17.74 -30.22 -4.32
C GLU A 346 -16.60 -29.48 -3.62
N PHE A 347 -16.76 -28.19 -3.32
CA PHE A 347 -15.74 -27.40 -2.66
C PHE A 347 -15.43 -27.91 -1.23
N TRP A 348 -16.44 -28.32 -0.45
CA TRP A 348 -16.23 -28.96 0.85
C TRP A 348 -15.44 -30.28 0.72
N ARG A 349 -15.67 -31.06 -0.34
CA ARG A 349 -14.86 -32.27 -0.61
C ARG A 349 -13.41 -31.89 -0.91
N LEU A 350 -13.14 -30.90 -1.77
CA LEU A 350 -11.77 -30.43 -2.02
C LEU A 350 -11.08 -29.95 -0.73
N LEU A 351 -11.77 -29.15 0.08
CA LEU A 351 -11.27 -28.61 1.36
C LEU A 351 -10.91 -29.70 2.38
N THR A 352 -11.49 -30.90 2.25
CA THR A 352 -11.24 -32.03 3.16
C THR A 352 -10.34 -33.12 2.56
N THR A 353 -10.16 -33.20 1.24
CA THR A 353 -9.28 -34.19 0.59
C THR A 353 -7.95 -33.64 0.08
N GLY A 354 -7.84 -32.34 -0.23
CA GLY A 354 -6.56 -31.69 -0.60
C GLY A 354 -6.00 -32.06 -1.98
N ALA A 355 -6.73 -31.76 -3.06
CA ALA A 355 -6.28 -32.01 -4.43
C ALA A 355 -5.16 -31.05 -4.91
N GLU A 356 -4.34 -31.49 -5.86
CA GLU A 356 -3.53 -30.58 -6.69
C GLU A 356 -4.41 -29.97 -7.78
N LEU A 357 -4.37 -28.65 -7.92
CA LEU A 357 -5.26 -27.85 -8.78
C LEU A 357 -4.51 -26.79 -9.60
N PHE A 358 -3.20 -26.60 -9.37
CA PHE A 358 -2.37 -25.69 -10.16
C PHE A 358 -1.88 -26.38 -11.43
N VAL A 359 -2.32 -25.93 -12.59
CA VAL A 359 -2.00 -26.53 -13.90
C VAL A 359 -1.54 -25.46 -14.88
N ASP A 360 -0.76 -25.85 -15.89
CA ASP A 360 -0.45 -24.98 -17.04
C ASP A 360 -1.76 -24.50 -17.70
N ALA A 361 -1.73 -23.32 -18.34
CA ALA A 361 -2.90 -22.76 -19.01
C ALA A 361 -3.52 -23.76 -20.01
N PRO A 362 -4.84 -23.99 -19.98
CA PRO A 362 -5.52 -24.83 -20.95
C PRO A 362 -5.27 -24.33 -22.39
N PRO A 363 -4.96 -25.20 -23.37
CA PRO A 363 -4.64 -24.76 -24.74
C PRO A 363 -5.75 -24.00 -25.47
N ASP A 364 -7.01 -24.16 -25.04
CA ASP A 364 -8.14 -23.35 -25.54
C ASP A 364 -8.17 -21.94 -24.94
N ARG A 365 -7.56 -21.73 -23.76
CA ARG A 365 -7.43 -20.43 -23.11
C ARG A 365 -6.29 -19.65 -23.77
N TRP A 366 -5.05 -20.17 -23.76
CA TRP A 366 -3.92 -19.60 -24.51
C TRP A 366 -2.70 -20.56 -24.59
N ASP A 367 -1.80 -20.34 -25.55
CA ASP A 367 -0.49 -20.98 -25.56
C ASP A 367 0.45 -20.27 -24.58
N ILE A 368 0.60 -20.85 -23.39
CA ILE A 368 1.51 -20.33 -22.35
C ILE A 368 2.97 -20.18 -22.83
N ALA A 369 3.42 -20.87 -23.89
CA ALA A 369 4.75 -20.68 -24.44
C ALA A 369 4.96 -19.28 -25.06
N ARG A 370 3.89 -18.58 -25.51
CA ARG A 370 4.00 -17.21 -26.05
C ARG A 370 4.16 -16.15 -24.98
N PHE A 371 3.70 -16.43 -23.76
CA PHE A 371 3.73 -15.50 -22.64
C PHE A 371 4.81 -15.83 -21.61
N HIS A 372 5.50 -16.97 -21.72
CA HIS A 372 6.47 -17.45 -20.72
C HIS A 372 7.93 -17.21 -21.12
N ASP A 373 8.78 -16.90 -20.13
CA ASP A 373 10.25 -16.97 -20.21
C ASP A 373 10.82 -17.44 -18.86
N GLU A 374 11.95 -18.13 -18.86
CA GLU A 374 12.64 -18.52 -17.61
C GLU A 374 13.37 -17.33 -16.96
N ASP A 375 13.76 -16.31 -17.75
CA ASP A 375 14.24 -15.05 -17.19
C ASP A 375 13.09 -14.21 -16.62
N ARG A 376 13.05 -14.10 -15.28
CA ARG A 376 12.09 -13.25 -14.56
C ARG A 376 12.18 -11.78 -14.99
N GLY A 377 13.36 -11.35 -15.44
CA GLY A 377 13.65 -10.01 -15.98
C GLY A 377 13.18 -9.78 -17.41
N ALA A 378 12.79 -10.82 -18.16
CA ALA A 378 12.33 -10.66 -19.54
C ALA A 378 11.12 -9.70 -19.62
N PRO A 379 11.13 -8.69 -20.50
CA PRO A 379 10.01 -7.78 -20.66
C PRO A 379 8.80 -8.55 -21.20
N ASP A 380 7.60 -8.17 -20.76
CA ASP A 380 6.34 -8.69 -21.32
C ASP A 380 6.12 -10.22 -21.17
N LYS A 381 6.88 -10.89 -20.31
CA LYS A 381 6.81 -12.35 -20.04
C LYS A 381 6.54 -12.70 -18.57
N THR A 382 5.82 -13.79 -18.32
CA THR A 382 5.70 -14.44 -17.01
C THR A 382 6.77 -15.52 -16.82
N TYR A 383 7.28 -15.68 -15.60
CA TYR A 383 8.14 -16.81 -15.22
C TYR A 383 7.35 -18.01 -14.66
N GLN A 384 6.01 -17.94 -14.69
CA GLN A 384 5.15 -18.96 -14.10
C GLN A 384 4.08 -19.41 -15.09
N ARG A 385 4.06 -20.72 -15.32
CA ARG A 385 3.17 -21.41 -16.26
C ARG A 385 1.87 -21.86 -15.60
N ARG A 386 1.95 -22.26 -14.32
CA ARG A 386 0.86 -22.89 -13.57
C ARG A 386 -0.04 -21.84 -12.90
N SER A 387 -1.34 -22.09 -12.92
CA SER A 387 -2.35 -21.31 -12.18
C SER A 387 -3.59 -22.18 -11.94
N GLY A 388 -4.56 -21.72 -11.13
CA GLY A 388 -5.77 -22.49 -10.85
C GLY A 388 -6.87 -22.22 -11.88
N PHE A 389 -7.16 -23.16 -12.77
CA PHE A 389 -8.18 -22.97 -13.82
C PHE A 389 -9.47 -23.73 -13.52
N ILE A 390 -10.62 -23.12 -13.83
CA ILE A 390 -11.90 -23.84 -13.86
C ILE A 390 -11.90 -24.76 -15.08
N THR A 391 -11.53 -26.02 -14.84
CA THR A 391 -11.51 -27.09 -15.83
C THR A 391 -12.56 -28.15 -15.48
N GLY A 392 -13.22 -28.72 -16.48
CA GLY A 392 -14.32 -29.68 -16.26
C GLY A 392 -15.54 -29.07 -15.54
N PHE A 393 -15.84 -27.80 -15.81
CA PHE A 393 -17.01 -27.09 -15.29
C PHE A 393 -18.31 -27.89 -15.50
N ARG A 394 -19.15 -27.94 -14.48
CA ARG A 394 -20.47 -28.58 -14.52
C ARG A 394 -21.53 -27.50 -14.34
N PRO A 395 -22.23 -27.07 -15.41
CA PRO A 395 -23.28 -26.07 -15.29
C PRO A 395 -24.41 -26.59 -14.38
N HIS A 396 -25.03 -25.69 -13.63
CA HIS A 396 -26.26 -25.99 -12.88
C HIS A 396 -27.41 -26.29 -13.83
N ASP A 397 -28.33 -27.19 -13.46
CA ASP A 397 -29.43 -27.62 -14.34
C ASP A 397 -30.24 -26.42 -14.91
N ARG A 398 -30.46 -25.37 -14.13
CA ARG A 398 -31.17 -24.15 -14.59
C ARG A 398 -30.41 -23.33 -15.64
N LEU A 399 -29.07 -23.39 -15.62
CA LEU A 399 -28.19 -22.77 -16.60
C LEU A 399 -28.17 -23.55 -17.93
N VAL A 400 -28.58 -24.81 -17.91
CA VAL A 400 -28.80 -25.64 -19.11
C VAL A 400 -30.24 -25.44 -19.62
N GLU A 401 -31.23 -25.41 -18.72
CA GLU A 401 -32.64 -25.14 -19.06
C GLU A 401 -32.87 -23.77 -19.71
N ASP A 402 -32.16 -22.73 -19.28
CA ASP A 402 -32.27 -21.38 -19.85
C ASP A 402 -31.39 -21.16 -21.10
N GLY A 403 -30.59 -22.16 -21.48
CA GLY A 403 -29.69 -22.14 -22.63
C GLY A 403 -28.35 -21.42 -22.42
N SER A 404 -28.13 -20.77 -21.27
CA SER A 404 -26.96 -19.93 -21.02
C SER A 404 -25.64 -20.69 -20.99
N ALA A 405 -25.67 -21.99 -20.66
CA ALA A 405 -24.49 -22.86 -20.60
C ALA A 405 -23.67 -22.89 -21.90
N ASP A 406 -24.35 -22.81 -23.05
CA ASP A 406 -23.74 -22.84 -24.39
C ASP A 406 -23.86 -21.48 -25.13
N ALA A 407 -24.40 -20.44 -24.50
CA ALA A 407 -24.78 -19.18 -25.14
C ALA A 407 -23.61 -18.21 -25.47
N GLY A 408 -22.36 -18.63 -25.27
CA GLY A 408 -21.18 -17.78 -25.56
C GLY A 408 -20.93 -16.63 -24.57
N LEU A 409 -21.59 -16.64 -23.40
CA LEU A 409 -21.34 -15.65 -22.34
C LEU A 409 -19.86 -15.62 -21.91
N ASP A 410 -19.37 -14.44 -21.52
CA ASP A 410 -18.07 -14.32 -20.86
C ASP A 410 -17.98 -15.29 -19.66
N HIS A 411 -16.81 -15.91 -19.45
CA HIS A 411 -16.60 -16.91 -18.42
C HIS A 411 -17.07 -16.44 -17.03
N THR A 412 -16.83 -15.18 -16.67
CA THR A 412 -17.24 -14.63 -15.36
C THR A 412 -18.75 -14.36 -15.29
N ALA A 413 -19.38 -13.90 -16.38
CA ALA A 413 -20.84 -13.80 -16.47
C ALA A 413 -21.51 -15.17 -16.33
N LEU A 414 -20.99 -16.18 -17.02
CA LEU A 414 -21.42 -17.58 -16.95
C LEU A 414 -21.28 -18.14 -15.52
N TRP A 415 -20.12 -17.98 -14.89
CA TRP A 415 -19.87 -18.50 -13.54
C TRP A 415 -20.63 -17.72 -12.45
N LEU A 416 -20.91 -16.42 -12.65
CA LEU A 416 -21.81 -15.65 -11.79
C LEU A 416 -23.25 -16.14 -11.93
N ARG A 417 -23.76 -16.34 -13.15
CA ARG A 417 -25.12 -16.85 -13.41
C ARG A 417 -25.33 -18.26 -12.84
N HIS A 418 -24.33 -19.12 -13.00
CA HIS A 418 -24.24 -20.43 -12.35
C HIS A 418 -24.32 -20.33 -10.81
N SER A 419 -23.48 -19.49 -10.22
CA SER A 419 -23.45 -19.26 -8.77
C SER A 419 -24.75 -18.63 -8.26
N LEU A 420 -25.42 -17.83 -9.08
CA LEU A 420 -26.69 -17.16 -8.78
C LEU A 420 -27.83 -18.18 -8.71
N TYR A 421 -27.94 -19.08 -9.69
CA TYR A 421 -28.93 -20.16 -9.65
C TYR A 421 -28.78 -21.04 -8.41
N GLN A 422 -27.55 -21.46 -8.09
CA GLN A 422 -27.25 -22.18 -6.85
C GLN A 422 -27.60 -21.40 -5.59
N ALA A 423 -27.19 -20.13 -5.51
CA ALA A 423 -27.42 -19.31 -4.32
C ALA A 423 -28.91 -18.98 -4.09
N LEU A 424 -29.75 -19.08 -5.13
CA LEU A 424 -31.21 -18.90 -5.06
C LEU A 424 -31.99 -20.21 -4.80
N GLU A 425 -31.32 -21.36 -4.68
CA GLU A 425 -31.98 -22.64 -4.34
C GLU A 425 -32.52 -22.62 -2.91
N GLY A 426 -33.80 -22.97 -2.76
CA GLY A 426 -34.49 -22.95 -1.46
C GLY A 426 -34.78 -21.55 -0.89
N VAL A 427 -34.27 -20.48 -1.48
CA VAL A 427 -34.52 -19.10 -1.02
C VAL A 427 -35.90 -18.63 -1.49
N ARG A 428 -36.77 -18.32 -0.53
CA ARG A 428 -38.10 -17.73 -0.75
C ARG A 428 -37.97 -16.37 -1.43
N ARG A 429 -38.87 -16.08 -2.37
CA ARG A 429 -38.95 -14.82 -3.11
C ARG A 429 -40.40 -14.52 -3.41
N ASP A 430 -40.80 -13.26 -3.31
CA ASP A 430 -42.13 -12.77 -3.61
C ASP A 430 -42.07 -11.69 -4.71
N PRO A 431 -43.09 -11.53 -5.58
CA PRO A 431 -42.98 -10.69 -6.79
C PRO A 431 -42.77 -9.18 -6.56
N GLY A 432 -42.90 -8.71 -5.31
CA GLY A 432 -42.65 -7.32 -4.92
C GLY A 432 -41.29 -7.07 -4.24
N ASP A 433 -40.46 -8.10 -4.08
CA ASP A 433 -39.14 -7.97 -3.45
C ASP A 433 -38.22 -7.06 -4.27
N ARG A 434 -37.53 -6.14 -3.59
CA ARG A 434 -36.52 -5.26 -4.20
C ARG A 434 -35.14 -5.87 -4.01
N TYR A 435 -34.38 -5.94 -5.10
CA TYR A 435 -33.09 -6.62 -5.14
C TYR A 435 -31.93 -5.64 -5.29
N SER A 436 -30.82 -5.94 -4.62
CA SER A 436 -29.50 -5.44 -4.99
C SER A 436 -28.59 -6.60 -5.37
N PHE A 437 -27.76 -6.40 -6.40
CA PHE A 437 -26.76 -7.35 -6.85
C PHE A 437 -25.39 -6.66 -6.78
N CYS A 438 -24.62 -6.97 -5.74
CA CYS A 438 -23.33 -6.36 -5.48
C CYS A 438 -22.22 -7.38 -5.79
N VAL A 439 -21.36 -7.08 -6.76
CA VAL A 439 -20.36 -8.01 -7.26
C VAL A 439 -18.98 -7.36 -7.22
N GLY A 440 -18.08 -7.97 -6.44
CA GLY A 440 -16.66 -7.66 -6.47
C GLY A 440 -16.07 -8.09 -7.81
N TYR A 441 -15.58 -7.15 -8.60
CA TYR A 441 -15.18 -7.38 -9.99
C TYR A 441 -14.12 -6.37 -10.47
N THR A 442 -13.38 -6.74 -11.52
CA THR A 442 -12.52 -5.81 -12.26
C THR A 442 -12.52 -6.17 -13.75
N PRO A 443 -12.44 -5.19 -14.68
CA PRO A 443 -12.28 -5.44 -16.11
C PRO A 443 -11.01 -6.23 -16.46
N ASP A 444 -9.99 -6.21 -15.61
CA ASP A 444 -8.77 -7.01 -15.76
C ASP A 444 -8.95 -8.49 -15.32
N GLY A 445 -10.19 -8.88 -15.02
CA GLY A 445 -10.62 -10.24 -14.71
C GLY A 445 -11.55 -10.85 -15.77
N SER A 446 -11.68 -10.26 -16.95
CA SER A 446 -12.33 -10.89 -18.13
C SER A 446 -11.32 -11.16 -19.23
N GLN A 447 -11.20 -12.43 -19.62
CA GLN A 447 -10.44 -12.81 -20.81
C GLN A 447 -11.15 -12.38 -22.11
N HIS A 448 -12.48 -12.26 -22.13
CA HIS A 448 -13.24 -11.81 -23.31
C HIS A 448 -12.96 -10.33 -23.58
N LEU A 449 -13.00 -9.50 -22.53
CA LEU A 449 -12.63 -8.07 -22.62
C LEU A 449 -11.15 -7.89 -23.03
N GLU A 450 -10.24 -8.76 -22.55
CA GLU A 450 -8.83 -8.74 -22.96
C GLU A 450 -8.63 -9.15 -24.43
N GLU A 451 -9.20 -10.29 -24.87
CA GLU A 451 -9.15 -10.72 -26.27
C GLU A 451 -9.81 -9.68 -27.20
N ALA A 452 -10.91 -9.03 -26.79
CA ALA A 452 -11.58 -7.98 -27.56
C ALA A 452 -10.71 -6.75 -27.80
N PHE A 453 -10.02 -6.26 -26.76
CA PHE A 453 -9.13 -5.11 -26.94
C PHE A 453 -7.86 -5.46 -27.71
N VAL A 454 -7.30 -6.66 -27.54
CA VAL A 454 -6.16 -7.12 -28.33
C VAL A 454 -6.54 -7.25 -29.81
N LEU A 455 -7.68 -7.89 -30.10
CA LEU A 455 -8.21 -8.02 -31.47
C LEU A 455 -8.49 -6.65 -32.08
N ARG A 456 -9.22 -5.76 -31.40
CA ARG A 456 -9.54 -4.42 -31.90
C ARG A 456 -8.28 -3.61 -32.18
N SER A 457 -7.32 -3.61 -31.26
CA SER A 457 -6.03 -2.92 -31.40
C SER A 457 -5.23 -3.41 -32.62
N ALA A 458 -5.30 -4.70 -32.94
CA ALA A 458 -4.70 -5.27 -34.14
C ALA A 458 -5.49 -4.92 -35.42
N LEU A 459 -6.82 -5.02 -35.41
CA LEU A 459 -7.66 -4.67 -36.57
C LEU A 459 -7.59 -3.18 -36.92
N ASP A 460 -7.46 -2.28 -35.93
CA ASP A 460 -7.25 -0.84 -36.15
C ASP A 460 -5.93 -0.53 -36.90
N VAL A 461 -4.90 -1.37 -36.74
CA VAL A 461 -3.62 -1.23 -37.47
C VAL A 461 -3.67 -1.88 -38.87
N LEU A 462 -4.58 -2.83 -39.10
CA LEU A 462 -4.90 -3.33 -40.45
C LEU A 462 -5.77 -2.33 -41.23
N ALA A 463 -6.73 -1.68 -40.59
CA ALA A 463 -7.63 -0.70 -41.22
C ALA A 463 -6.89 0.50 -41.84
N GLU A 464 -5.67 0.81 -41.38
CA GLU A 464 -4.78 1.79 -42.03
C GLU A 464 -4.40 1.43 -43.48
N ASP A 465 -4.56 0.16 -43.88
CA ASP A 465 -4.35 -0.32 -45.25
C ASP A 465 -5.66 -0.53 -46.04
N GLY A 466 -6.81 -0.25 -45.43
CA GLY A 466 -8.15 -0.38 -46.01
C GLY A 466 -8.90 -1.63 -45.57
N ASP A 467 -10.22 -1.61 -45.78
CA ASP A 467 -11.16 -2.65 -45.30
C ASP A 467 -10.84 -4.05 -45.85
N ASP A 468 -10.33 -4.14 -47.09
CA ASP A 468 -9.88 -5.40 -47.71
C ASP A 468 -8.74 -6.09 -46.91
N ALA A 469 -7.94 -5.35 -46.15
CA ALA A 469 -6.90 -5.91 -45.27
C ALA A 469 -7.48 -6.43 -43.94
N VAL A 470 -8.56 -5.82 -43.45
CA VAL A 470 -9.30 -6.24 -42.25
C VAL A 470 -10.11 -7.51 -42.52
N GLU A 471 -10.71 -7.62 -43.72
CA GLU A 471 -11.41 -8.82 -44.18
C GLU A 471 -10.49 -9.85 -44.87
N GLY A 472 -9.21 -9.52 -45.03
CA GLY A 472 -8.19 -10.38 -45.61
C GLY A 472 -7.72 -11.53 -44.70
N PRO A 473 -6.79 -12.37 -45.18
CA PRO A 473 -6.33 -13.57 -44.45
C PRO A 473 -5.81 -13.29 -43.04
N VAL A 474 -5.12 -12.16 -42.86
CA VAL A 474 -4.55 -11.74 -41.57
C VAL A 474 -5.66 -11.41 -40.55
N GLY A 475 -6.63 -10.57 -40.92
CA GLY A 475 -7.77 -10.26 -40.06
C GLY A 475 -8.64 -11.48 -39.75
N GLN A 476 -8.87 -12.37 -40.73
CA GLN A 476 -9.57 -13.64 -40.53
C GLN A 476 -8.81 -14.64 -39.62
N ALA A 477 -7.48 -14.56 -39.54
CA ALA A 477 -6.70 -15.36 -38.60
C ALA A 477 -6.76 -14.78 -37.18
N LEU A 478 -6.66 -13.45 -37.05
CA LEU A 478 -6.79 -12.75 -35.77
C LEU A 478 -8.16 -13.00 -35.11
N ARG A 479 -9.27 -12.78 -35.84
CA ARG A 479 -10.62 -13.06 -35.32
C ARG A 479 -10.80 -14.51 -34.88
N ARG A 480 -10.23 -15.46 -35.65
CA ARG A 480 -10.28 -16.90 -35.34
C ARG A 480 -9.50 -17.27 -34.08
N ARG A 481 -8.37 -16.60 -33.81
CA ARG A 481 -7.54 -16.82 -32.61
C ARG A 481 -8.14 -16.14 -31.38
N PHE A 482 -8.66 -14.92 -31.54
CA PHE A 482 -9.20 -14.07 -30.47
C PHE A 482 -10.74 -14.07 -30.47
N ARG A 483 -11.34 -15.21 -30.81
CA ARG A 483 -12.79 -15.38 -31.03
C ARG A 483 -13.67 -15.08 -29.81
N ARG A 484 -13.07 -14.94 -28.61
CA ARG A 484 -13.76 -14.47 -27.39
C ARG A 484 -13.95 -12.95 -27.36
N GLY A 485 -13.43 -12.25 -28.35
CA GLY A 485 -13.41 -10.80 -28.46
C GLY A 485 -13.92 -10.25 -29.80
N ASP A 486 -14.59 -11.09 -30.61
CA ASP A 486 -15.12 -10.70 -31.92
C ASP A 486 -16.46 -9.95 -31.79
N ASP A 487 -17.17 -10.09 -30.66
CA ASP A 487 -18.25 -9.16 -30.27
C ASP A 487 -17.66 -7.82 -29.78
N PRO A 488 -18.43 -6.71 -29.83
CA PRO A 488 -17.97 -5.42 -29.31
C PRO A 488 -17.53 -5.48 -27.84
N SER A 489 -16.31 -4.99 -27.57
CA SER A 489 -15.69 -4.85 -26.24
C SER A 489 -16.62 -4.30 -25.16
N ALA A 490 -17.50 -3.37 -25.51
CA ALA A 490 -18.53 -2.80 -24.63
C ALA A 490 -19.42 -3.86 -23.96
N GLY A 491 -19.65 -5.00 -24.62
CA GLY A 491 -20.42 -6.14 -24.09
C GLY A 491 -19.74 -6.88 -22.93
N TYR A 492 -18.41 -6.81 -22.81
CA TYR A 492 -17.66 -7.46 -21.73
C TYR A 492 -17.24 -6.49 -20.61
N LEU A 493 -17.73 -5.25 -20.62
CA LEU A 493 -17.52 -4.28 -19.53
C LEU A 493 -18.18 -4.78 -18.23
N PRO A 494 -17.64 -4.43 -17.04
CA PRO A 494 -18.14 -4.92 -15.75
C PRO A 494 -19.66 -4.85 -15.58
N HIS A 495 -20.27 -3.69 -15.86
CA HIS A 495 -21.72 -3.52 -15.71
C HIS A 495 -22.57 -4.32 -16.72
N ARG A 496 -21.99 -4.82 -17.82
CA ARG A 496 -22.65 -5.76 -18.74
C ARG A 496 -22.55 -7.18 -18.21
N VAL A 497 -21.35 -7.65 -17.85
CA VAL A 497 -21.13 -8.92 -17.15
C VAL A 497 -22.08 -9.10 -15.96
N GLY A 498 -22.26 -8.05 -15.15
CA GLY A 498 -23.22 -8.04 -14.04
C GLY A 498 -24.70 -8.06 -14.45
N ARG A 499 -25.08 -7.44 -15.57
CA ARG A 499 -26.46 -7.50 -16.11
C ARG A 499 -26.75 -8.88 -16.70
N ASP A 500 -25.85 -9.41 -17.52
CA ASP A 500 -26.03 -10.68 -18.23
C ASP A 500 -26.06 -11.87 -17.26
N ALA A 501 -25.28 -11.79 -16.18
CA ALA A 501 -25.33 -12.75 -15.08
C ALA A 501 -26.68 -12.78 -14.34
N MET A 502 -27.44 -11.68 -14.30
CA MET A 502 -28.74 -11.60 -13.61
C MET A 502 -29.98 -11.60 -14.52
N ALA A 503 -29.80 -11.38 -15.83
CA ALA A 503 -30.88 -11.18 -16.79
C ALA A 503 -31.91 -12.33 -16.80
N GLY A 504 -33.17 -12.04 -16.46
CA GLY A 504 -34.24 -13.05 -16.34
C GLY A 504 -34.16 -13.96 -15.11
N VAL A 505 -33.14 -13.80 -14.26
CA VAL A 505 -32.97 -14.54 -12.98
C VAL A 505 -33.38 -13.66 -11.78
N LEU A 506 -33.03 -12.38 -11.84
CA LEU A 506 -33.50 -11.32 -10.95
C LEU A 506 -34.39 -10.32 -11.74
N PRO A 507 -35.26 -9.54 -11.07
CA PRO A 507 -36.10 -8.54 -11.75
C PRO A 507 -35.28 -7.40 -12.38
N ASP A 508 -35.78 -6.81 -13.47
CA ASP A 508 -35.09 -5.73 -14.21
C ASP A 508 -34.79 -4.48 -13.35
N GLY A 509 -35.57 -4.26 -12.28
CA GLY A 509 -35.35 -3.19 -11.29
C GLY A 509 -34.26 -3.46 -10.24
N THR A 510 -33.45 -4.52 -10.41
CA THR A 510 -32.35 -4.87 -9.49
C THR A 510 -31.25 -3.81 -9.53
N ARG A 511 -30.86 -3.25 -8.37
CA ARG A 511 -29.69 -2.35 -8.31
C ARG A 511 -28.40 -3.17 -8.45
N LEU A 512 -27.80 -3.12 -9.62
CA LEU A 512 -26.46 -3.65 -9.86
C LEU A 512 -25.38 -2.71 -9.32
N ARG A 513 -24.35 -3.26 -8.67
CA ARG A 513 -23.08 -2.57 -8.37
C ARG A 513 -21.90 -3.47 -8.67
N MET A 514 -21.02 -3.05 -9.58
CA MET A 514 -19.71 -3.68 -9.77
C MET A 514 -18.67 -2.90 -8.96
N VAL A 515 -17.89 -3.60 -8.14
CA VAL A 515 -17.05 -3.00 -7.09
C VAL A 515 -15.62 -3.47 -7.22
N ASP A 516 -14.67 -2.53 -7.29
CA ASP A 516 -13.23 -2.83 -7.34
C ASP A 516 -12.48 -2.25 -6.12
N THR A 517 -12.07 -3.15 -5.23
CA THR A 517 -11.07 -2.98 -4.17
C THR A 517 -10.03 -4.11 -4.24
N ALA A 518 -9.66 -4.52 -5.46
CA ALA A 518 -8.81 -5.68 -5.70
C ALA A 518 -9.25 -6.93 -4.92
N CYS A 519 -8.33 -7.53 -4.16
CA CYS A 519 -8.50 -8.82 -3.50
C CYS A 519 -9.50 -8.82 -2.32
N SER A 520 -10.05 -7.66 -1.94
CA SER A 520 -11.08 -7.52 -0.89
C SER A 520 -12.50 -7.28 -1.43
N SER A 521 -12.66 -7.13 -2.75
CA SER A 521 -13.88 -6.62 -3.39
C SER A 521 -15.16 -7.35 -3.03
N SER A 522 -15.14 -8.69 -2.95
CA SER A 522 -16.33 -9.46 -2.58
C SER A 522 -16.78 -9.27 -1.12
N LEU A 523 -15.89 -8.82 -0.21
CA LEU A 523 -16.28 -8.43 1.14
C LEU A 523 -16.88 -7.01 1.17
N TYR A 524 -16.33 -6.07 0.38
CA TYR A 524 -16.95 -4.75 0.16
C TYR A 524 -18.34 -4.87 -0.49
N ALA A 525 -18.52 -5.81 -1.42
CA ALA A 525 -19.81 -6.10 -2.05
C ALA A 525 -20.85 -6.67 -1.07
N MET A 526 -20.44 -7.57 -0.16
CA MET A 526 -21.29 -8.01 0.96
C MET A 526 -21.64 -6.87 1.91
N ASP A 527 -20.68 -5.99 2.20
CA ASP A 527 -20.85 -4.82 3.07
C ASP A 527 -21.87 -3.81 2.50
N LEU A 528 -21.85 -3.58 1.19
CA LEU A 528 -22.88 -2.78 0.50
C LEU A 528 -24.26 -3.44 0.53
N GLY A 529 -24.35 -4.76 0.31
CA GLY A 529 -25.62 -5.48 0.41
C GLY A 529 -26.24 -5.47 1.81
N VAL A 530 -25.41 -5.57 2.86
CA VAL A 530 -25.84 -5.37 4.25
C VAL A 530 -26.46 -3.99 4.45
N ARG A 531 -25.88 -2.93 3.86
CA ARG A 531 -26.41 -1.55 3.98
C ARG A 531 -27.65 -1.30 3.13
N ASP A 532 -27.77 -1.90 1.95
CA ASP A 532 -29.02 -1.82 1.16
C ASP A 532 -30.18 -2.55 1.87
N LEU A 533 -29.93 -3.66 2.57
CA LEU A 533 -30.92 -4.34 3.43
C LEU A 533 -31.30 -3.50 4.67
N LEU A 534 -30.31 -3.01 5.42
CA LEU A 534 -30.54 -2.28 6.68
C LEU A 534 -31.05 -0.85 6.50
N SER A 535 -30.79 -0.21 5.36
CA SER A 535 -31.45 1.04 4.96
C SER A 535 -32.79 0.83 4.27
N GLY A 536 -33.27 -0.42 4.17
CA GLY A 536 -34.55 -0.76 3.56
C GLY A 536 -34.65 -0.43 2.07
N ARG A 537 -33.52 -0.34 1.35
CA ARG A 537 -33.45 -0.14 -0.12
C ARG A 537 -33.68 -1.43 -0.88
N SER A 538 -33.29 -2.56 -0.30
CA SER A 538 -33.53 -3.91 -0.80
C SER A 538 -34.17 -4.76 0.29
N ASP A 539 -34.93 -5.77 -0.14
CA ASP A 539 -35.50 -6.82 0.73
C ASP A 539 -34.67 -8.11 0.64
N ILE A 540 -33.95 -8.29 -0.48
CA ILE A 540 -32.98 -9.35 -0.74
C ILE A 540 -31.72 -8.72 -1.37
N ALA A 541 -30.53 -9.06 -0.86
CA ALA A 541 -29.27 -8.64 -1.48
C ALA A 541 -28.47 -9.88 -1.89
N VAL A 542 -28.06 -9.94 -3.16
CA VAL A 542 -27.16 -10.97 -3.68
C VAL A 542 -25.75 -10.37 -3.76
N CYS A 543 -24.79 -11.01 -3.10
CA CYS A 543 -23.45 -10.46 -2.91
C CYS A 543 -22.36 -11.47 -3.23
N GLY A 544 -21.26 -11.03 -3.83
CA GLY A 544 -20.08 -11.88 -3.99
C GLY A 544 -19.06 -11.30 -4.95
N GLY A 545 -18.57 -12.08 -5.91
CA GLY A 545 -17.58 -11.61 -6.89
C GLY A 545 -17.18 -12.67 -7.92
N SER A 546 -16.50 -12.23 -8.98
CA SER A 546 -15.90 -13.13 -9.97
C SER A 546 -14.63 -12.56 -10.60
N PHE A 547 -13.79 -13.46 -11.11
CA PHE A 547 -12.53 -13.20 -11.78
C PHE A 547 -12.15 -14.41 -12.66
N ALA A 548 -11.75 -14.18 -13.91
CA ALA A 548 -11.09 -15.15 -14.77
C ALA A 548 -9.64 -14.71 -15.02
N LEU A 549 -8.69 -15.64 -14.94
CA LEU A 549 -7.30 -15.31 -15.24
C LEU A 549 -7.10 -15.21 -16.76
N ALA A 550 -6.38 -14.17 -17.20
CA ALA A 550 -6.00 -13.92 -18.59
C ALA A 550 -4.47 -13.76 -18.73
N PRO A 551 -3.89 -13.92 -19.94
CA PRO A 551 -2.45 -13.85 -20.19
C PRO A 551 -1.75 -12.61 -19.64
N SER A 552 -2.29 -11.40 -19.88
CA SER A 552 -1.62 -10.17 -19.42
C SER A 552 -1.54 -10.09 -17.91
N GLY A 553 -2.56 -10.60 -17.19
CA GLY A 553 -2.54 -10.72 -15.73
C GLY A 553 -1.35 -11.53 -15.22
N SER A 554 -1.06 -12.70 -15.82
CA SER A 554 0.11 -13.52 -15.43
C SER A 554 1.43 -12.80 -15.71
N VAL A 555 1.56 -12.17 -16.88
CA VAL A 555 2.74 -11.37 -17.27
C VAL A 555 3.00 -10.23 -16.28
N LEU A 556 1.97 -9.48 -15.92
CA LEU A 556 2.08 -8.30 -15.07
C LEU A 556 2.33 -8.64 -13.59
N PHE A 557 1.64 -9.66 -13.04
CA PHE A 557 1.93 -10.15 -11.69
C PHE A 557 3.34 -10.75 -11.56
N ALA A 558 3.92 -11.29 -12.64
CA ALA A 558 5.33 -11.68 -12.65
C ALA A 558 6.28 -10.48 -12.51
N LYS A 559 5.95 -9.28 -13.03
CA LYS A 559 6.80 -8.09 -12.88
C LYS A 559 6.84 -7.54 -11.45
N LEU A 560 5.84 -7.86 -10.60
CA LEU A 560 5.91 -7.65 -9.15
C LEU A 560 6.81 -8.66 -8.42
N ASN A 561 7.33 -9.69 -9.10
CA ASN A 561 8.00 -10.85 -8.50
C ASN A 561 7.15 -11.61 -7.45
N GLY A 562 5.82 -11.42 -7.48
CA GLY A 562 4.89 -11.93 -6.46
C GLY A 562 4.32 -13.32 -6.72
N LEU A 563 4.57 -13.91 -7.88
CA LEU A 563 4.13 -15.28 -8.21
C LEU A 563 5.09 -16.33 -7.63
N SER A 564 4.54 -17.42 -7.11
CA SER A 564 5.29 -18.60 -6.61
C SER A 564 6.25 -19.11 -7.69
N ALA A 565 7.47 -19.46 -7.32
CA ALA A 565 8.44 -20.13 -8.19
C ALA A 565 8.24 -21.66 -8.16
N GLY A 566 7.89 -22.22 -7.00
CA GLY A 566 7.58 -23.64 -6.81
C GLY A 566 6.28 -24.12 -7.49
N GLY A 567 5.51 -23.22 -8.10
CA GLY A 567 4.31 -23.55 -8.87
C GLY A 567 3.14 -24.06 -8.04
N ALA A 568 3.09 -23.72 -6.74
CA ALA A 568 1.94 -23.97 -5.88
C ALA A 568 1.94 -23.07 -4.65
N VAL A 569 0.77 -22.59 -4.23
CA VAL A 569 0.63 -21.71 -3.06
C VAL A 569 0.85 -22.49 -1.75
N ARG A 570 1.57 -21.86 -0.83
CA ARG A 570 1.95 -22.38 0.49
C ARG A 570 1.66 -21.35 1.60
N ALA A 571 0.40 -20.96 1.74
CA ALA A 571 0.01 -19.89 2.66
C ALA A 571 0.33 -20.25 4.13
N LEU A 572 0.97 -19.31 4.83
CA LEU A 572 1.50 -19.38 6.20
C LEU A 572 2.64 -20.39 6.45
N ASP A 573 3.12 -21.11 5.44
CA ASP A 573 4.17 -22.13 5.58
C ASP A 573 5.58 -21.54 5.48
N ALA A 574 6.58 -22.18 6.10
CA ALA A 574 7.99 -21.79 5.97
C ALA A 574 8.54 -21.93 4.53
N GLY A 575 7.86 -22.69 3.67
CA GLY A 575 8.12 -22.77 2.23
C GLY A 575 7.32 -21.79 1.36
N ALA A 576 6.66 -20.78 1.95
CA ALA A 576 5.98 -19.72 1.20
C ALA A 576 6.96 -18.96 0.28
N ASP A 577 6.64 -18.84 -1.01
CA ASP A 577 7.50 -18.19 -2.01
C ASP A 577 6.76 -17.27 -2.99
N GLY A 578 5.42 -17.19 -2.92
CA GLY A 578 4.58 -16.34 -3.75
C GLY A 578 3.14 -16.83 -3.85
N ALA A 579 2.31 -16.03 -4.53
CA ALA A 579 0.93 -16.37 -4.85
C ALA A 579 0.81 -17.12 -6.20
N LEU A 580 -0.35 -17.71 -6.46
CA LEU A 580 -0.80 -18.04 -7.82
C LEU A 580 -2.26 -17.61 -7.93
N PHE A 581 -2.62 -16.97 -9.03
CA PHE A 581 -4.00 -16.60 -9.29
C PHE A 581 -4.80 -17.80 -9.80
N SER A 582 -6.11 -17.68 -9.68
CA SER A 582 -7.05 -18.67 -10.19
C SER A 582 -8.33 -18.03 -10.72
N ASP A 583 -8.99 -18.74 -11.62
CA ASP A 583 -10.38 -18.48 -11.95
C ASP A 583 -11.28 -18.64 -10.71
N GLY A 584 -12.39 -17.91 -10.65
CA GLY A 584 -13.40 -18.14 -9.62
C GLY A 584 -14.63 -17.24 -9.74
N ALA A 585 -15.77 -17.76 -9.31
CA ALA A 585 -16.96 -17.00 -8.98
C ALA A 585 -17.58 -17.53 -7.69
N GLY A 586 -18.25 -16.66 -6.95
CA GLY A 586 -19.08 -17.06 -5.82
C GLY A 586 -20.12 -15.99 -5.50
N LEU A 587 -21.28 -16.43 -5.03
CA LEU A 587 -22.37 -15.57 -4.60
C LEU A 587 -23.00 -16.13 -3.32
N VAL A 588 -23.46 -15.23 -2.46
CA VAL A 588 -24.29 -15.50 -1.29
C VAL A 588 -25.54 -14.62 -1.35
N VAL A 589 -26.67 -15.16 -0.88
CA VAL A 589 -27.92 -14.39 -0.74
C VAL A 589 -28.08 -13.98 0.72
N LEU A 590 -28.31 -12.69 0.91
CA LEU A 590 -28.47 -12.03 2.20
C LEU A 590 -29.92 -11.54 2.35
N LYS A 591 -30.46 -11.69 3.56
CA LYS A 591 -31.74 -11.11 3.99
C LYS A 591 -31.61 -10.58 5.42
N ARG A 592 -32.52 -9.69 5.83
CA ARG A 592 -32.76 -9.45 7.25
C ARG A 592 -33.24 -10.75 7.94
N LEU A 593 -32.81 -11.01 9.17
CA LEU A 593 -33.08 -12.26 9.87
C LEU A 593 -34.57 -12.40 10.22
N SER A 594 -35.28 -11.30 10.51
CA SER A 594 -36.73 -11.29 10.63
C SER A 594 -37.42 -11.83 9.37
N ARG A 595 -37.04 -11.31 8.19
CA ARG A 595 -37.57 -11.75 6.89
C ARG A 595 -37.21 -13.21 6.61
N ALA A 596 -35.95 -13.61 6.77
CA ALA A 596 -35.51 -14.99 6.58
C ALA A 596 -36.32 -15.99 7.45
N ARG A 597 -36.62 -15.62 8.70
CA ARG A 597 -37.46 -16.42 9.60
C ARG A 597 -38.94 -16.45 9.18
N ALA A 598 -39.50 -15.31 8.76
CA ALA A 598 -40.88 -15.22 8.29
C ALA A 598 -41.12 -16.01 6.98
N ASP A 599 -40.12 -16.00 6.10
CA ASP A 599 -40.08 -16.70 4.82
C ASP A 599 -39.87 -18.21 4.94
N GLY A 600 -39.36 -18.67 6.08
CA GLY A 600 -38.96 -20.07 6.31
C GLY A 600 -37.62 -20.46 5.66
N ASP A 601 -36.76 -19.48 5.32
CA ASP A 601 -35.46 -19.74 4.71
C ASP A 601 -34.50 -20.49 5.65
N ARG A 602 -33.62 -21.29 5.07
CA ARG A 602 -32.51 -21.91 5.80
C ARG A 602 -31.40 -20.89 6.05
N VAL A 603 -31.33 -20.34 7.26
CA VAL A 603 -30.17 -19.54 7.67
C VAL A 603 -28.90 -20.41 7.73
N LEU A 604 -27.90 -20.05 6.92
CA LEU A 604 -26.58 -20.69 6.85
C LEU A 604 -25.58 -20.09 7.85
N GLY A 605 -25.76 -18.81 8.20
CA GLY A 605 -24.95 -18.06 9.16
C GLY A 605 -25.41 -16.61 9.29
N LEU A 606 -24.86 -15.87 10.25
CA LEU A 606 -25.20 -14.47 10.51
C LEU A 606 -23.99 -13.56 10.28
N VAL A 607 -24.14 -12.54 9.41
CA VAL A 607 -23.14 -11.48 9.25
C VAL A 607 -23.13 -10.66 10.53
N SER A 608 -22.04 -10.73 11.27
CA SER A 608 -21.93 -10.25 12.66
C SER A 608 -21.29 -8.88 12.74
N ALA A 609 -20.28 -8.63 11.90
CA ALA A 609 -19.65 -7.32 11.73
C ALA A 609 -18.81 -7.29 10.46
N ILE A 610 -18.58 -6.09 9.91
CA ILE A 610 -17.59 -5.85 8.86
C ILE A 610 -16.83 -4.57 9.19
N GLY A 611 -15.50 -4.65 9.18
CA GLY A 611 -14.60 -3.52 9.30
C GLY A 611 -13.85 -3.29 7.99
N LEU A 612 -13.97 -2.09 7.43
CA LEU A 612 -13.29 -1.67 6.21
C LEU A 612 -12.17 -0.67 6.55
N SER A 613 -11.07 -0.66 5.80
CA SER A 613 -10.03 0.38 5.89
C SER A 613 -9.22 0.54 4.60
N ALA A 614 -8.47 1.64 4.53
CA ALA A 614 -7.34 1.80 3.65
C ALA A 614 -6.05 1.94 4.48
N ASP A 615 -4.92 1.45 3.96
CA ASP A 615 -3.60 1.50 4.61
C ASP A 615 -3.10 2.92 4.87
N GLY A 616 -3.58 3.90 4.09
CA GLY A 616 -3.04 5.25 4.07
C GLY A 616 -1.61 5.26 3.52
N ARG A 617 -0.74 6.09 4.08
CA ARG A 617 0.60 6.38 3.52
C ARG A 617 1.62 5.28 3.82
N GLY A 618 1.71 4.33 2.89
CA GLY A 618 2.65 3.20 2.91
C GLY A 618 4.06 3.48 2.34
N LYS A 619 4.84 2.42 2.12
CA LYS A 619 6.16 2.47 1.44
C LYS A 619 6.02 2.59 -0.08
N ALA A 620 5.08 1.84 -0.63
CA ALA A 620 4.66 1.78 -2.02
C ALA A 620 3.19 1.34 -2.04
N VAL A 621 2.46 1.58 -3.12
CA VAL A 621 1.01 1.31 -3.22
C VAL A 621 0.67 -0.19 -3.33
N TYR A 622 1.66 -1.04 -3.63
CA TYR A 622 1.54 -2.51 -3.65
C TYR A 622 2.05 -3.20 -2.37
N ALA A 623 2.67 -2.46 -1.45
CA ALA A 623 3.31 -3.04 -0.26
C ALA A 623 2.33 -3.02 0.94
N PRO A 624 1.99 -4.17 1.55
CA PRO A 624 1.00 -4.25 2.61
C PRO A 624 1.45 -3.50 3.87
N ALA A 625 0.54 -2.77 4.53
CA ALA A 625 0.78 -2.13 5.81
C ALA A 625 -0.05 -2.76 6.95
N PRO A 626 0.59 -3.41 7.95
CA PRO A 626 -0.10 -3.96 9.12
C PRO A 626 -1.06 -2.99 9.82
N ALA A 627 -0.72 -1.69 9.88
CA ALA A 627 -1.55 -0.67 10.51
C ALA A 627 -2.93 -0.46 9.84
N GLY A 628 -3.07 -0.75 8.53
CA GLY A 628 -4.36 -0.72 7.84
C GLY A 628 -5.17 -1.99 8.08
N GLN A 629 -4.51 -3.15 8.00
CA GLN A 629 -5.10 -4.45 8.32
C GLN A 629 -5.63 -4.49 9.76
N GLU A 630 -4.83 -4.06 10.73
CA GLU A 630 -5.25 -3.89 12.14
C GLU A 630 -6.43 -2.92 12.30
N LEU A 631 -6.52 -1.87 11.48
CA LEU A 631 -7.64 -0.92 11.54
C LEU A 631 -8.94 -1.54 10.99
N ALA A 632 -8.87 -2.41 9.98
CA ALA A 632 -10.02 -3.18 9.51
C ALA A 632 -10.47 -4.20 10.57
N VAL A 633 -9.54 -4.96 11.17
CA VAL A 633 -9.84 -5.90 12.26
C VAL A 633 -10.43 -5.19 13.48
N GLY A 634 -9.81 -4.07 13.90
CA GLY A 634 -10.30 -3.24 15.00
C GLY A 634 -11.72 -2.75 14.76
N ARG A 635 -11.99 -2.15 13.59
CA ARG A 635 -13.34 -1.72 13.20
C ARG A 635 -14.37 -2.85 13.22
N ALA A 636 -14.01 -4.05 12.77
CA ALA A 636 -14.92 -5.19 12.78
C ALA A 636 -15.30 -5.59 14.23
N LEU A 637 -14.32 -5.66 15.13
CA LEU A 637 -14.56 -6.00 16.54
C LEU A 637 -15.33 -4.89 17.26
N GLU A 638 -14.92 -3.62 17.09
CA GLU A 638 -15.56 -2.43 17.67
C GLU A 638 -17.03 -2.29 17.25
N ARG A 639 -17.31 -2.38 15.93
CA ARG A 639 -18.68 -2.31 15.39
C ARG A 639 -19.54 -3.50 15.82
N GLY A 640 -18.94 -4.68 15.93
CA GLY A 640 -19.65 -5.88 16.36
C GLY A 640 -19.91 -5.95 17.86
N GLY A 641 -19.34 -5.05 18.67
CA GLY A 641 -19.30 -5.22 20.13
C GLY A 641 -18.60 -6.51 20.56
N LEU A 642 -17.71 -7.05 19.71
CA LEU A 642 -17.06 -8.35 19.88
C LEU A 642 -15.72 -8.19 20.60
N ALA A 643 -15.44 -9.06 21.55
CA ALA A 643 -14.10 -9.18 22.11
C ALA A 643 -13.26 -10.17 21.28
N PRO A 644 -11.92 -10.03 21.18
CA PRO A 644 -11.13 -10.90 20.30
C PRO A 644 -11.27 -12.40 20.62
N GLN A 645 -11.43 -12.76 21.90
CA GLN A 645 -11.64 -14.13 22.35
C GLN A 645 -12.98 -14.77 21.93
N ASP A 646 -13.92 -14.00 21.36
CA ASP A 646 -15.17 -14.50 20.80
C ASP A 646 -14.97 -15.28 19.50
N VAL A 647 -13.95 -14.92 18.70
CA VAL A 647 -13.64 -15.58 17.42
C VAL A 647 -12.91 -16.90 17.68
N ASP A 648 -13.34 -17.99 17.06
CA ASP A 648 -12.67 -19.30 17.16
C ASP A 648 -11.62 -19.52 16.07
N TRP A 649 -11.85 -18.94 14.89
CA TRP A 649 -11.11 -19.24 13.67
C TRP A 649 -11.10 -18.04 12.72
N ILE A 650 -10.03 -17.90 11.94
CA ILE A 650 -9.84 -16.85 10.94
C ILE A 650 -9.47 -17.52 9.60
N VAL A 651 -10.29 -17.29 8.58
CA VAL A 651 -9.91 -17.53 7.18
C VAL A 651 -9.14 -16.31 6.70
N ALA A 652 -7.82 -16.42 6.80
CA ALA A 652 -6.86 -15.38 6.46
C ALA A 652 -6.89 -15.01 4.97
N HIS A 653 -6.42 -13.80 4.66
CA HIS A 653 -6.15 -13.43 3.28
C HIS A 653 -4.96 -14.23 2.73
N ALA A 654 -3.93 -14.49 3.54
CA ALA A 654 -2.68 -15.21 3.31
C ALA A 654 -2.58 -15.91 1.95
N THR A 655 -1.73 -15.35 1.09
CA THR A 655 -1.59 -15.71 -0.33
C THR A 655 -0.38 -16.58 -0.59
N GLY A 656 0.42 -16.91 0.43
CA GLY A 656 1.73 -17.54 0.25
C GLY A 656 2.83 -16.55 -0.13
N THR A 657 2.57 -15.24 -0.08
CA THR A 657 3.58 -14.21 -0.29
C THR A 657 4.26 -13.89 1.05
N PRO A 658 5.58 -14.08 1.22
CA PRO A 658 6.21 -13.98 2.55
C PRO A 658 5.93 -12.67 3.30
N ALA A 659 6.00 -11.54 2.61
CA ALA A 659 5.73 -10.22 3.21
C ALA A 659 4.24 -9.94 3.48
N GLY A 660 3.33 -10.55 2.72
CA GLY A 660 1.88 -10.43 2.93
C GLY A 660 1.42 -11.30 4.10
N ASP A 661 1.87 -12.55 4.12
CA ASP A 661 1.60 -13.54 5.16
C ASP A 661 2.24 -13.11 6.51
N GLU A 662 3.45 -12.52 6.52
CA GLU A 662 4.05 -11.93 7.74
C GLU A 662 3.24 -10.72 8.24
N ALA A 663 2.83 -9.82 7.34
CA ALA A 663 2.05 -8.64 7.68
C ALA A 663 0.68 -9.00 8.28
N GLU A 664 -0.05 -9.94 7.66
CA GLU A 664 -1.34 -10.39 8.18
C GLU A 664 -1.18 -11.13 9.51
N PHE A 665 -0.29 -12.12 9.60
CA PHE A 665 -0.18 -12.92 10.83
C PHE A 665 0.27 -12.06 12.03
N THR A 666 1.08 -11.02 11.78
CA THR A 666 1.40 -9.98 12.77
C THR A 666 0.16 -9.16 13.16
N SER A 667 -0.58 -8.62 12.18
CA SER A 667 -1.78 -7.79 12.42
C SER A 667 -2.89 -8.55 13.17
N LEU A 668 -3.10 -9.81 12.80
CA LEU A 668 -4.02 -10.71 13.50
C LEU A 668 -3.51 -11.01 14.92
N HIS A 669 -2.20 -11.18 15.12
CA HIS A 669 -1.66 -11.41 16.46
C HIS A 669 -1.85 -10.18 17.36
N THR A 670 -1.57 -8.96 16.88
CA THR A 670 -1.81 -7.71 17.65
C THR A 670 -3.25 -7.61 18.17
N ARG A 671 -4.23 -8.12 17.41
CA ARG A 671 -5.66 -7.95 17.70
C ARG A 671 -6.31 -9.16 18.38
N TYR A 672 -5.85 -10.37 18.09
CA TYR A 672 -6.43 -11.63 18.59
C TYR A 672 -5.56 -12.37 19.63
N ALA A 673 -4.41 -11.84 20.03
CA ALA A 673 -3.60 -12.43 21.09
C ALA A 673 -4.38 -12.50 22.43
N GLY A 674 -4.47 -13.69 23.01
CA GLY A 674 -5.22 -13.95 24.23
C GLY A 674 -4.91 -15.32 24.85
N PRO A 675 -5.53 -15.67 25.98
CA PRO A 675 -5.22 -16.89 26.75
C PRO A 675 -5.69 -18.19 26.08
N ARG A 676 -6.48 -18.10 25.01
CA ARG A 676 -6.92 -19.22 24.17
C ARG A 676 -6.46 -18.94 22.74
N PRO A 677 -5.75 -19.86 22.07
CA PRO A 677 -5.34 -19.64 20.70
C PRO A 677 -6.54 -19.61 19.75
N VAL A 678 -6.48 -18.70 18.77
CA VAL A 678 -7.44 -18.63 17.65
C VAL A 678 -6.86 -19.41 16.47
N HIS A 679 -7.70 -20.18 15.77
CA HIS A 679 -7.25 -20.94 14.59
C HIS A 679 -7.06 -20.03 13.37
N VAL A 680 -6.08 -20.33 12.51
CA VAL A 680 -5.84 -19.53 11.28
C VAL A 680 -5.58 -20.46 10.08
N THR A 681 -6.25 -20.22 8.95
CA THR A 681 -6.10 -20.98 7.69
C THR A 681 -6.29 -20.07 6.48
N SER A 682 -5.80 -20.46 5.30
CA SER A 682 -6.19 -19.87 4.01
C SER A 682 -6.44 -20.95 2.96
N ASN A 683 -7.59 -20.85 2.29
CA ASN A 683 -8.00 -21.70 1.18
C ASN A 683 -7.13 -21.54 -0.09
N LYS A 684 -6.30 -20.49 -0.18
CA LYS A 684 -5.52 -20.17 -1.39
C LYS A 684 -4.40 -21.16 -1.66
N SER A 685 -3.91 -21.87 -0.64
CA SER A 685 -3.01 -23.03 -0.83
C SER A 685 -3.62 -24.14 -1.68
N LEU A 686 -4.96 -24.23 -1.72
CA LEU A 686 -5.70 -25.28 -2.40
C LEU A 686 -6.20 -24.81 -3.77
N VAL A 687 -7.07 -23.79 -3.80
CA VAL A 687 -7.75 -23.34 -5.02
C VAL A 687 -7.08 -22.14 -5.71
N GLY A 688 -5.92 -21.70 -5.22
CA GLY A 688 -5.28 -20.45 -5.66
C GLY A 688 -5.99 -19.19 -5.17
N HIS A 689 -5.50 -18.03 -5.62
CA HIS A 689 -6.13 -16.76 -5.36
C HIS A 689 -7.14 -16.40 -6.47
N SER A 690 -8.43 -16.60 -6.17
CA SER A 690 -9.55 -16.28 -7.09
C SER A 690 -9.86 -14.78 -7.21
N GLY A 691 -8.81 -13.95 -7.24
CA GLY A 691 -8.88 -12.50 -7.39
C GLY A 691 -9.97 -11.83 -6.54
N TRP A 692 -10.93 -11.22 -7.23
CA TRP A 692 -12.02 -10.46 -6.65
C TRP A 692 -13.08 -11.32 -5.96
N ALA A 693 -13.19 -12.61 -6.31
CA ALA A 693 -14.05 -13.60 -5.64
C ALA A 693 -13.44 -14.18 -4.35
N ALA A 694 -12.18 -13.89 -4.03
CA ALA A 694 -11.47 -14.56 -2.93
C ALA A 694 -12.09 -14.35 -1.54
N GLY A 695 -12.77 -13.23 -1.32
CA GLY A 695 -13.53 -12.96 -0.08
C GLY A 695 -14.75 -13.86 0.07
N VAL A 696 -15.61 -13.91 -0.96
CA VAL A 696 -16.82 -14.74 -0.94
C VAL A 696 -16.51 -16.24 -0.96
N VAL A 697 -15.45 -16.69 -1.66
CA VAL A 697 -15.00 -18.10 -1.59
C VAL A 697 -14.53 -18.47 -0.17
N SER A 698 -13.91 -17.54 0.57
CA SER A 698 -13.59 -17.73 1.99
C SER A 698 -14.81 -17.68 2.91
N VAL A 699 -15.82 -16.86 2.60
CA VAL A 699 -17.13 -16.87 3.31
C VAL A 699 -17.85 -18.20 3.11
N ILE A 700 -17.89 -18.76 1.90
CA ILE A 700 -18.55 -20.05 1.65
C ILE A 700 -17.78 -21.20 2.32
N HIS A 701 -16.43 -21.18 2.31
CA HIS A 701 -15.60 -22.07 3.13
C HIS A 701 -15.99 -22.01 4.62
N ALA A 702 -16.16 -20.80 5.17
CA ALA A 702 -16.57 -20.60 6.56
C ALA A 702 -17.99 -21.11 6.87
N LEU A 703 -18.95 -20.89 5.96
CA LEU A 703 -20.33 -21.39 6.09
C LEU A 703 -20.41 -22.93 5.98
N LEU A 704 -19.58 -23.55 5.14
CA LEU A 704 -19.47 -25.00 5.03
C LEU A 704 -18.86 -25.61 6.31
N ALA A 705 -17.81 -25.00 6.87
CA ALA A 705 -17.23 -25.43 8.14
C ALA A 705 -18.21 -25.35 9.33
N LEU A 706 -19.05 -24.30 9.38
CA LEU A 706 -20.16 -24.17 10.34
C LEU A 706 -21.23 -25.25 10.14
N ARG A 707 -21.55 -25.60 8.89
CA ARG A 707 -22.49 -26.68 8.53
C ARG A 707 -21.97 -28.08 8.89
N HIS A 708 -20.66 -28.29 8.86
CA HIS A 708 -20.00 -29.59 9.05
C HIS A 708 -19.26 -29.72 10.39
N ASP A 709 -19.52 -28.82 11.34
CA ASP A 709 -18.97 -28.82 12.70
C ASP A 709 -17.44 -29.03 12.79
N THR A 710 -16.70 -28.54 11.80
CA THR A 710 -15.27 -28.85 11.61
C THR A 710 -14.54 -27.67 10.98
N ILE A 711 -13.41 -27.26 11.57
CA ILE A 711 -12.44 -26.37 10.93
C ILE A 711 -11.47 -27.24 10.12
N PRO A 712 -11.33 -27.06 8.79
CA PRO A 712 -10.38 -27.83 7.99
C PRO A 712 -8.91 -27.63 8.38
N ALA A 713 -8.07 -28.58 8.01
CA ALA A 713 -6.61 -28.44 8.11
C ALA A 713 -6.09 -27.41 7.10
N GLN A 714 -4.97 -26.75 7.41
CA GLN A 714 -4.28 -25.91 6.44
C GLN A 714 -3.57 -26.79 5.41
N TYR A 715 -4.04 -26.72 4.17
CA TYR A 715 -3.42 -27.44 3.05
C TYR A 715 -2.02 -26.87 2.73
N ARG A 716 -1.06 -27.77 2.47
CA ARG A 716 0.37 -27.48 2.20
C ARG A 716 1.10 -26.67 3.29
N PHE A 717 0.87 -26.99 4.56
CA PHE A 717 1.55 -26.40 5.71
C PHE A 717 2.20 -27.46 6.61
N ASP A 718 3.51 -27.32 6.86
CA ASP A 718 4.25 -28.08 7.89
C ASP A 718 4.50 -27.22 9.14
N ARG A 719 5.00 -26.00 8.95
CA ARG A 719 5.42 -25.11 10.05
C ARG A 719 5.37 -23.65 9.63
N LEU A 720 5.18 -22.75 10.61
CA LEU A 720 5.33 -21.31 10.40
C LEU A 720 6.79 -20.95 10.03
N PRO A 721 7.01 -19.88 9.26
CA PRO A 721 8.31 -19.22 9.13
C PRO A 721 8.91 -18.85 10.50
N ASP A 722 10.23 -18.86 10.59
CA ASP A 722 10.95 -18.64 11.87
C ASP A 722 10.65 -17.25 12.49
N ALA A 723 10.35 -16.25 11.65
CA ALA A 723 9.92 -14.91 12.07
C ALA A 723 8.54 -14.91 12.79
N LEU A 724 7.66 -15.85 12.43
CA LEU A 724 6.30 -15.99 12.98
C LEU A 724 6.19 -17.08 14.05
N ALA A 725 7.18 -17.96 14.19
CA ALA A 725 7.16 -19.10 15.11
C ALA A 725 6.86 -18.71 16.57
N GLY A 726 7.36 -17.56 17.04
CA GLY A 726 7.10 -17.03 18.38
C GLY A 726 5.64 -16.60 18.63
N LEU A 727 4.86 -16.35 17.57
CA LEU A 727 3.46 -15.92 17.66
C LEU A 727 2.47 -17.10 17.76
N SER A 728 2.96 -18.33 17.56
CA SER A 728 2.19 -19.59 17.51
C SER A 728 1.43 -19.95 18.80
N GLY A 729 1.80 -19.35 19.94
CA GLY A 729 1.10 -19.56 21.21
C GLY A 729 -0.31 -18.97 21.24
N ALA A 730 -0.60 -17.97 20.41
CA ALA A 730 -1.91 -17.30 20.37
C ALA A 730 -2.63 -17.41 19.02
N LEU A 731 -1.92 -17.66 17.92
CA LEU A 731 -2.51 -17.97 16.61
C LEU A 731 -2.03 -19.35 16.15
N ARG A 732 -2.95 -20.28 15.90
CA ARG A 732 -2.62 -21.70 15.62
C ARG A 732 -3.13 -22.16 14.26
N VAL A 733 -2.18 -22.38 13.34
CA VAL A 733 -2.46 -23.03 12.05
C VAL A 733 -2.66 -24.55 12.26
N PRO A 734 -3.82 -25.13 11.90
CA PRO A 734 -4.10 -26.55 12.10
C PRO A 734 -3.47 -27.42 11.00
N ARG A 735 -2.87 -28.56 11.37
CA ARG A 735 -2.37 -29.58 10.42
C ARG A 735 -3.32 -30.76 10.22
N GLU A 736 -4.31 -30.87 11.10
CA GLU A 736 -5.36 -31.89 11.10
C GLU A 736 -6.70 -31.16 11.29
N PRO A 737 -7.83 -31.67 10.76
CA PRO A 737 -9.13 -31.05 10.96
C PRO A 737 -9.49 -30.93 12.44
N VAL A 738 -9.96 -29.77 12.88
CA VAL A 738 -10.29 -29.50 14.28
C VAL A 738 -11.82 -29.60 14.47
N PRO A 739 -12.32 -30.52 15.32
CA PRO A 739 -13.74 -30.58 15.66
C PRO A 739 -14.21 -29.26 16.29
N TRP A 740 -15.27 -28.69 15.73
CA TRP A 740 -15.83 -27.40 16.11
C TRP A 740 -17.35 -27.51 16.35
N PRO A 741 -17.78 -28.32 17.34
CA PRO A 741 -19.20 -28.49 17.66
C PRO A 741 -19.79 -27.21 18.28
N ALA A 742 -21.10 -27.02 18.10
CA ALA A 742 -21.85 -25.96 18.76
C ALA A 742 -21.75 -26.07 20.29
N ARG A 743 -21.66 -24.93 20.99
CA ARG A 743 -21.45 -24.89 22.45
C ARG A 743 -22.64 -24.24 23.17
N PRO A 744 -23.03 -24.66 24.39
CA PRO A 744 -24.20 -24.07 25.07
C PRO A 744 -24.04 -22.59 25.45
N ASP A 745 -22.82 -22.14 25.70
CA ASP A 745 -22.48 -20.85 26.33
C ASP A 745 -22.39 -19.66 25.37
N ARG A 746 -21.91 -19.87 24.15
CA ARG A 746 -21.79 -18.82 23.12
C ARG A 746 -21.88 -19.37 21.70
N PRO A 747 -22.23 -18.55 20.69
CA PRO A 747 -22.10 -18.96 19.30
C PRO A 747 -20.64 -19.26 18.92
N ARG A 748 -20.47 -20.22 18.00
CA ARG A 748 -19.28 -20.36 17.15
C ARG A 748 -19.15 -19.14 16.25
N ARG A 749 -17.93 -18.60 16.13
CA ARG A 749 -17.63 -17.42 15.28
C ARG A 749 -16.36 -17.60 14.47
N VAL A 750 -16.39 -17.17 13.22
CA VAL A 750 -15.26 -17.19 12.27
C VAL A 750 -15.13 -15.84 11.59
N ALA A 751 -13.91 -15.36 11.47
CA ALA A 751 -13.59 -14.15 10.70
C ALA A 751 -13.02 -14.50 9.32
N VAL A 752 -13.18 -13.60 8.36
CA VAL A 752 -12.66 -13.68 6.99
C VAL A 752 -11.93 -12.37 6.66
N SER A 753 -10.64 -12.48 6.31
CA SER A 753 -9.82 -11.34 5.89
C SER A 753 -9.74 -11.25 4.36
N GLY A 754 -9.79 -10.03 3.83
CA GLY A 754 -9.43 -9.71 2.44
C GLY A 754 -8.63 -8.42 2.39
N PHE A 755 -7.39 -8.47 1.90
CA PHE A 755 -6.50 -7.32 1.81
C PHE A 755 -6.10 -7.12 0.35
N GLY A 756 -6.65 -6.08 -0.29
CA GLY A 756 -6.46 -5.78 -1.70
C GLY A 756 -5.21 -4.94 -1.98
N PHE A 757 -4.67 -5.08 -3.20
CA PHE A 757 -3.70 -4.12 -3.77
C PHE A 757 -4.21 -2.68 -3.63
N GLY A 758 -3.28 -1.72 -3.50
CA GLY A 758 -3.60 -0.38 -3.03
C GLY A 758 -3.72 -0.25 -1.50
N GLY A 759 -3.69 -1.37 -0.77
CA GLY A 759 -3.89 -1.38 0.68
C GLY A 759 -5.37 -1.19 1.05
N THR A 760 -6.27 -1.92 0.39
CA THR A 760 -7.73 -1.81 0.57
C THR A 760 -8.26 -3.03 1.33
N ASN A 761 -8.54 -2.84 2.62
CA ASN A 761 -8.76 -3.94 3.56
C ASN A 761 -10.24 -4.12 3.94
N ALA A 762 -10.64 -5.36 4.15
CA ALA A 762 -11.89 -5.75 4.77
C ALA A 762 -11.66 -6.93 5.73
N HIS A 763 -12.32 -6.90 6.88
CA HIS A 763 -12.38 -8.01 7.83
C HIS A 763 -13.84 -8.22 8.24
N LEU A 764 -14.39 -9.39 7.90
CA LEU A 764 -15.80 -9.76 8.11
C LEU A 764 -15.89 -10.84 9.18
N VAL A 765 -16.88 -10.78 10.07
CA VAL A 765 -17.14 -11.83 11.08
C VAL A 765 -18.50 -12.49 10.82
N LEU A 766 -18.53 -13.82 10.83
CA LEU A 766 -19.73 -14.65 10.81
C LEU A 766 -19.94 -15.31 12.18
N SER A 767 -21.20 -15.40 12.61
CA SER A 767 -21.65 -16.25 13.73
C SER A 767 -22.53 -17.38 13.21
N GLU A 768 -22.55 -18.51 13.91
CA GLU A 768 -23.58 -19.54 13.69
C GLU A 768 -24.99 -18.98 14.00
N HIS A 769 -26.01 -19.46 13.29
CA HIS A 769 -27.40 -19.18 13.66
C HIS A 769 -27.87 -20.16 14.74
N ARG A 770 -28.64 -19.65 15.71
CA ARG A 770 -29.18 -20.42 16.83
C ARG A 770 -30.67 -20.13 16.96
N PRO A 771 -31.57 -21.08 16.64
CA PRO A 771 -33.00 -20.85 16.74
C PRO A 771 -33.50 -20.84 18.19
N ASP A 772 -32.92 -21.68 19.05
CA ASP A 772 -33.44 -21.96 20.41
C ASP A 772 -33.07 -20.89 21.47
N THR A 773 -32.31 -19.85 21.07
CA THR A 773 -31.88 -18.76 21.95
C THR A 773 -32.61 -17.47 21.59
N GLU A 774 -33.68 -17.12 22.33
CA GLU A 774 -34.41 -15.86 22.15
C GLU A 774 -33.49 -14.63 22.23
N ARG A 775 -32.46 -14.71 23.08
CA ARG A 775 -31.26 -13.86 22.99
C ARG A 775 -30.13 -14.64 22.32
N SER A 776 -29.99 -14.41 21.01
CA SER A 776 -28.67 -14.50 20.39
C SER A 776 -27.69 -13.59 21.14
N GLY A 777 -26.40 -13.92 21.13
CA GLY A 777 -25.34 -13.01 21.58
C GLY A 777 -25.10 -11.93 20.52
N THR A 778 -26.13 -11.15 20.19
CA THR A 778 -26.20 -10.31 19.00
C THR A 778 -25.20 -9.15 19.09
N PRO A 779 -24.31 -9.00 18.11
CA PRO A 779 -23.72 -7.70 17.79
C PRO A 779 -24.81 -6.65 17.66
N LEU A 780 -24.66 -5.51 18.34
CA LEU A 780 -25.59 -4.40 18.14
C LEU A 780 -25.49 -3.89 16.70
N ALA A 781 -26.65 -3.48 16.19
CA ALA A 781 -26.89 -3.01 14.83
C ALA A 781 -25.77 -2.16 14.19
N VAL A 782 -25.60 -2.31 12.88
CA VAL A 782 -25.05 -1.21 12.08
C VAL A 782 -25.99 -0.01 12.31
N PRO A 783 -25.54 1.09 12.92
CA PRO A 783 -26.46 2.07 13.49
C PRO A 783 -27.38 2.65 12.43
N ALA A 784 -28.69 2.76 12.72
CA ALA A 784 -29.67 3.29 11.77
C ALA A 784 -29.16 4.60 11.10
N PRO A 785 -29.36 4.77 9.78
CA PRO A 785 -28.90 5.96 9.06
C PRO A 785 -29.36 7.23 9.76
N VAL A 786 -28.46 8.21 9.94
CA VAL A 786 -28.84 9.47 10.57
C VAL A 786 -29.67 10.34 9.63
N ASP A 787 -30.72 10.94 10.18
CA ASP A 787 -31.50 12.01 9.56
C ASP A 787 -30.69 13.33 9.62
N ASP A 788 -29.63 13.39 8.79
CA ASP A 788 -28.72 14.53 8.65
C ASP A 788 -28.39 14.71 7.16
N ALA A 789 -28.83 15.84 6.58
CA ALA A 789 -28.77 16.08 5.15
C ALA A 789 -27.31 16.03 4.64
N LEU A 790 -27.06 15.23 3.60
CA LEU A 790 -25.73 15.17 2.99
C LEU A 790 -25.50 16.38 2.09
N VAL A 791 -24.32 16.99 2.19
CA VAL A 791 -23.99 18.25 1.54
C VAL A 791 -22.65 18.19 0.82
N VAL A 792 -22.63 18.77 -0.39
CA VAL A 792 -21.40 19.05 -1.13
C VAL A 792 -20.77 20.32 -0.55
N VAL A 793 -19.55 20.21 -0.04
CA VAL A 793 -18.82 21.32 0.59
C VAL A 793 -17.68 21.88 -0.26
N GLY A 794 -17.28 21.16 -1.32
CA GLY A 794 -16.27 21.60 -2.27
C GLY A 794 -16.21 20.72 -3.50
N TRP A 795 -15.67 21.25 -4.60
CA TRP A 795 -15.42 20.49 -5.82
C TRP A 795 -14.17 20.98 -6.54
N SER A 796 -13.63 20.15 -7.43
CA SER A 796 -12.58 20.49 -8.39
C SER A 796 -12.68 19.58 -9.62
N ALA A 797 -12.01 19.95 -10.72
CA ALA A 797 -12.04 19.21 -11.97
C ALA A 797 -10.68 19.25 -12.69
N ARG A 798 -10.40 18.21 -13.49
CA ARG A 798 -9.32 18.15 -14.47
C ARG A 798 -9.91 17.86 -15.84
N LEU A 799 -9.83 18.82 -16.75
CA LEU A 799 -10.28 18.69 -18.14
C LEU A 799 -9.13 19.07 -19.09
N PRO A 800 -9.12 18.57 -20.34
CA PRO A 800 -8.18 19.01 -21.36
C PRO A 800 -8.20 20.54 -21.54
N GLY A 801 -7.03 21.10 -21.89
CA GLY A 801 -6.80 22.56 -21.86
C GLY A 801 -6.55 23.15 -20.47
N GLU A 802 -6.68 22.37 -19.39
CA GLU A 802 -6.52 22.77 -17.98
C GLU A 802 -7.33 24.03 -17.55
N PRO A 803 -8.64 24.13 -17.85
CA PRO A 803 -9.47 25.28 -17.48
C PRO A 803 -9.57 25.47 -15.96
N ASP A 804 -9.68 26.74 -15.53
CA ASP A 804 -9.93 27.07 -14.12
C ASP A 804 -11.39 26.83 -13.70
N ALA A 805 -11.67 26.90 -12.39
CA ALA A 805 -13.00 26.63 -11.85
C ALA A 805 -14.09 27.59 -12.34
N ALA A 806 -13.75 28.83 -12.74
CA ALA A 806 -14.70 29.78 -13.30
C ALA A 806 -15.00 29.46 -14.79
N ALA A 807 -13.99 29.04 -15.55
CA ALA A 807 -14.16 28.53 -16.91
C ALA A 807 -15.01 27.24 -16.93
N VAL A 808 -14.74 26.27 -16.04
CA VAL A 808 -15.56 25.06 -15.90
C VAL A 808 -17.01 25.40 -15.51
N ALA A 809 -17.23 26.34 -14.58
CA ALA A 809 -18.56 26.81 -14.20
C ALA A 809 -19.26 27.68 -15.28
N ALA A 810 -18.53 28.19 -16.27
CA ALA A 810 -19.10 28.84 -17.44
C ALA A 810 -19.51 27.81 -18.50
N TRP A 811 -18.66 26.82 -18.77
CA TRP A 811 -18.95 25.71 -19.69
C TRP A 811 -20.16 24.89 -19.23
N ALA A 812 -20.18 24.42 -17.97
CA ALA A 812 -21.28 23.65 -17.39
C ALA A 812 -22.62 24.40 -17.33
N ALA A 813 -22.64 25.69 -17.67
CA ALA A 813 -23.83 26.53 -17.76
C ALA A 813 -24.06 27.12 -19.18
N GLY A 814 -23.44 26.53 -20.22
CA GLY A 814 -23.63 26.90 -21.63
C GLY A 814 -23.06 28.27 -22.03
N ARG A 815 -22.08 28.80 -21.29
CA ARG A 815 -21.49 30.14 -21.51
C ARG A 815 -20.03 30.11 -21.98
N ALA A 816 -19.44 28.94 -22.16
CA ALA A 816 -18.12 28.72 -22.73
C ALA A 816 -18.18 27.51 -23.68
N PRO A 817 -17.28 27.41 -24.69
CA PRO A 817 -17.20 26.24 -25.57
C PRO A 817 -16.81 24.98 -24.79
N ASP A 818 -17.06 23.83 -25.39
CA ASP A 818 -16.64 22.54 -24.84
C ASP A 818 -15.10 22.44 -24.76
N PRO A 819 -14.56 21.75 -23.72
CA PRO A 819 -13.17 21.34 -23.69
C PRO A 819 -12.82 20.40 -24.85
N GLU A 820 -11.54 20.35 -25.21
CA GLU A 820 -11.01 19.28 -26.09
C GLU A 820 -11.35 17.89 -25.51
N PRO A 821 -11.65 16.87 -26.34
CA PRO A 821 -12.09 15.56 -25.85
C PRO A 821 -10.96 14.71 -25.22
N SER A 822 -9.69 15.11 -25.36
CA SER A 822 -8.54 14.34 -24.83
C SER A 822 -7.34 15.21 -24.47
N PHE A 823 -6.56 14.75 -23.49
CA PHE A 823 -5.21 15.26 -23.20
C PHE A 823 -4.16 14.83 -24.25
N GLY A 824 -4.55 14.02 -25.25
CA GLY A 824 -3.68 13.52 -26.31
C GLY A 824 -3.04 12.16 -26.00
N PRO A 825 -2.11 11.70 -26.88
CA PRO A 825 -1.55 10.35 -26.81
C PRO A 825 -0.76 10.08 -25.52
N VAL A 826 -0.15 11.12 -24.93
CA VAL A 826 0.62 11.10 -23.69
C VAL A 826 0.06 12.18 -22.75
N TYR A 827 -0.18 11.84 -21.48
CA TYR A 827 -0.69 12.79 -20.49
C TYR A 827 0.47 13.62 -19.91
N PRO A 828 0.30 14.95 -19.69
CA PRO A 828 1.36 15.79 -19.11
C PRO A 828 1.65 15.39 -17.65
N VAL A 829 2.82 14.77 -17.43
CA VAL A 829 3.28 14.37 -16.09
C VAL A 829 3.58 15.61 -15.24
N PRO A 830 2.96 15.77 -14.05
CA PRO A 830 3.16 16.96 -13.23
C PRO A 830 4.61 17.12 -12.74
N PRO A 831 5.12 18.35 -12.59
CA PRO A 831 6.44 18.61 -12.03
C PRO A 831 6.51 18.16 -10.57
N PHE A 832 7.71 17.76 -10.11
CA PHE A 832 7.93 17.20 -8.76
C PHE A 832 7.53 18.14 -7.61
N GLN A 833 7.53 19.45 -7.87
CA GLN A 833 7.08 20.50 -6.95
C GLN A 833 5.56 20.50 -6.77
N GLU A 834 4.79 20.16 -7.81
CA GLU A 834 3.34 19.98 -7.76
C GLU A 834 3.01 18.59 -7.16
N LEU A 835 3.50 17.52 -7.77
CA LEU A 835 3.29 16.15 -7.32
C LEU A 835 4.59 15.53 -6.78
N ARG A 836 4.64 15.26 -5.48
CA ARG A 836 5.83 14.72 -4.78
C ARG A 836 6.01 13.21 -5.00
N MET A 837 6.04 12.81 -6.27
CA MET A 837 6.16 11.44 -6.75
C MET A 837 7.44 11.30 -7.58
N PRO A 838 8.26 10.24 -7.41
CA PRO A 838 9.48 10.06 -8.20
C PRO A 838 9.21 10.14 -9.71
N PRO A 839 10.02 10.84 -10.52
CA PRO A 839 9.78 10.96 -11.97
C PRO A 839 9.61 9.64 -12.75
N PRO A 840 10.24 8.50 -12.38
CA PRO A 840 9.91 7.20 -12.97
C PRO A 840 8.46 6.79 -12.68
N THR A 841 8.08 6.66 -11.41
CA THR A 841 6.71 6.31 -10.97
C THR A 841 5.66 7.28 -11.52
N ALA A 842 5.98 8.57 -11.63
CA ALA A 842 5.06 9.59 -12.18
C ALA A 842 4.83 9.43 -13.69
N ARG A 843 5.77 8.83 -14.43
CA ARG A 843 5.60 8.49 -15.86
C ARG A 843 4.87 7.17 -16.10
N THR A 844 4.91 6.23 -15.15
CA THR A 844 4.24 4.92 -15.27
C THR A 844 2.83 4.90 -14.68
N THR A 845 2.49 5.87 -13.83
CA THR A 845 1.14 6.03 -13.26
C THR A 845 0.12 6.46 -14.33
N ASP A 846 -1.02 5.78 -14.43
CA ASP A 846 -2.07 6.13 -15.39
C ASP A 846 -2.67 7.54 -15.15
N ARG A 847 -3.10 8.17 -16.25
CA ARG A 847 -3.66 9.54 -16.25
C ARG A 847 -4.86 9.71 -15.32
N THR A 848 -5.71 8.70 -15.15
CA THR A 848 -6.84 8.71 -14.20
C THR A 848 -6.36 8.97 -12.76
N GLN A 849 -5.31 8.27 -12.34
CA GLN A 849 -4.73 8.35 -11.00
C GLN A 849 -4.01 9.71 -10.80
N LEU A 850 -3.30 10.21 -11.83
CA LEU A 850 -2.69 11.55 -11.81
C LEU A 850 -3.76 12.66 -11.74
N MET A 851 -4.86 12.55 -12.47
CA MET A 851 -5.93 13.54 -12.48
C MET A 851 -6.60 13.71 -11.11
N LEU A 852 -6.91 12.62 -10.39
CA LEU A 852 -7.52 12.73 -9.06
C LEU A 852 -6.56 13.29 -8.00
N LEU A 853 -5.26 12.99 -8.09
CA LEU A 853 -4.26 13.61 -7.23
C LEU A 853 -4.24 15.13 -7.41
N ARG A 854 -4.25 15.62 -8.66
CA ARG A 854 -4.35 17.06 -8.97
C ARG A 854 -5.70 17.66 -8.55
N CYS A 855 -6.81 16.96 -8.72
CA CYS A 855 -8.13 17.39 -8.21
C CYS A 855 -8.07 17.72 -6.70
N MET A 856 -7.55 16.80 -5.88
CA MET A 856 -7.45 16.99 -4.43
C MET A 856 -6.49 18.14 -4.05
N GLN A 857 -5.46 18.39 -4.85
CA GLN A 857 -4.58 19.57 -4.71
C GLN A 857 -5.24 20.89 -5.14
N GLN A 858 -6.33 20.84 -5.90
CA GLN A 858 -7.11 22.01 -6.32
C GLN A 858 -8.38 22.25 -5.49
N LEU A 859 -8.78 21.33 -4.60
CA LEU A 859 -9.81 21.61 -3.60
C LEU A 859 -9.37 22.77 -2.69
N GLY A 860 -10.29 23.70 -2.44
CA GLY A 860 -10.04 24.89 -1.62
C GLY A 860 -9.58 24.55 -0.20
N GLU A 861 -8.66 25.36 0.34
CA GLU A 861 -7.91 25.03 1.57
C GLU A 861 -8.79 24.64 2.77
N PRO A 862 -9.93 25.31 3.10
CA PRO A 862 -10.77 24.89 4.24
C PRO A 862 -11.32 23.46 4.09
N VAL A 863 -11.78 23.11 2.88
CA VAL A 863 -12.34 21.79 2.55
C VAL A 863 -11.24 20.73 2.56
N ARG A 864 -10.10 21.02 1.90
CA ARG A 864 -8.93 20.14 1.88
C ARG A 864 -8.38 19.89 3.30
N ARG A 865 -8.29 20.94 4.12
CA ARG A 865 -7.85 20.85 5.51
C ARG A 865 -8.79 19.96 6.33
N PHE A 866 -10.09 20.18 6.24
CA PHE A 866 -11.12 19.37 6.89
C PHE A 866 -11.01 17.88 6.51
N VAL A 867 -10.79 17.54 5.24
CA VAL A 867 -10.57 16.15 4.79
C VAL A 867 -9.32 15.52 5.42
N LEU A 868 -8.23 16.29 5.54
CA LEU A 868 -6.97 15.81 6.13
C LEU A 868 -7.04 15.72 7.66
N ASP A 869 -7.78 16.59 8.34
CA ASP A 869 -8.06 16.45 9.78
C ASP A 869 -8.88 15.18 10.06
N HIS A 870 -9.85 14.87 9.19
CA HIS A 870 -10.62 13.63 9.24
C HIS A 870 -9.95 12.44 8.54
N HIS A 871 -8.64 12.46 8.25
CA HIS A 871 -7.97 11.41 7.45
C HIS A 871 -8.25 9.97 7.92
N ARG A 872 -8.43 9.71 9.22
CA ARG A 872 -8.79 8.38 9.74
C ARG A 872 -10.17 7.89 9.25
N THR A 873 -11.12 8.78 9.04
CA THR A 873 -12.52 8.53 8.67
C THR A 873 -12.92 9.19 7.35
N ALA A 874 -11.95 9.64 6.55
CA ALA A 874 -12.15 10.13 5.20
C ALA A 874 -12.23 8.94 4.22
N GLY A 875 -13.38 8.77 3.58
CA GLY A 875 -13.61 7.76 2.54
C GLY A 875 -13.26 8.28 1.14
N VAL A 876 -12.94 7.37 0.22
CA VAL A 876 -12.74 7.65 -1.21
C VAL A 876 -13.63 6.72 -2.03
N VAL A 877 -14.46 7.28 -2.91
CA VAL A 877 -15.35 6.51 -3.79
C VAL A 877 -15.22 7.06 -5.21
N VAL A 878 -14.81 6.21 -6.16
CA VAL A 878 -14.54 6.63 -7.54
C VAL A 878 -15.45 5.90 -8.52
N GLY A 879 -16.24 6.63 -9.29
CA GLY A 879 -16.91 6.12 -10.48
C GLY A 879 -15.93 6.06 -11.66
N HIS A 880 -15.70 4.86 -12.18
CA HIS A 880 -14.86 4.62 -13.36
C HIS A 880 -15.41 3.43 -14.14
N THR A 881 -15.45 3.54 -15.47
CA THR A 881 -15.99 2.51 -16.36
C THR A 881 -14.85 1.79 -17.07
N GLY A 882 -14.83 0.46 -17.00
CA GLY A 882 -13.81 -0.36 -17.67
C GLY A 882 -12.39 -0.20 -17.12
N ALA A 883 -11.41 -0.70 -17.87
CA ALA A 883 -10.00 -0.70 -17.51
C ALA A 883 -9.31 0.65 -17.79
N THR A 884 -8.17 0.90 -17.13
CA THR A 884 -7.37 2.10 -17.39
C THR A 884 -6.70 2.07 -18.76
N ARG A 885 -6.37 3.23 -19.33
CA ARG A 885 -5.72 3.30 -20.65
C ARG A 885 -4.36 2.63 -20.67
N ASN A 886 -3.60 2.70 -19.57
CA ASN A 886 -2.34 1.95 -19.47
C ASN A 886 -2.58 0.44 -19.53
N ALA A 887 -3.58 -0.10 -18.82
CA ALA A 887 -3.88 -1.55 -18.84
C ALA A 887 -4.18 -2.07 -20.26
N LEU A 888 -4.91 -1.31 -21.09
CA LEU A 888 -5.21 -1.66 -22.49
C LEU A 888 -3.96 -1.71 -23.38
N LEU A 889 -3.04 -0.76 -23.16
CA LEU A 889 -1.78 -0.70 -23.89
C LEU A 889 -0.87 -1.87 -23.49
N TYR A 890 -0.78 -2.21 -22.20
CA TYR A 890 -0.03 -3.39 -21.74
C TYR A 890 -0.65 -4.71 -22.20
N LYS A 891 -1.99 -4.81 -22.29
CA LYS A 891 -2.68 -5.95 -22.92
C LYS A 891 -2.28 -6.12 -24.37
N THR A 892 -2.32 -5.06 -25.19
CA THR A 892 -1.81 -5.12 -26.59
C THR A 892 -0.35 -5.55 -26.62
N ARG A 893 0.49 -4.97 -25.77
CA ARG A 893 1.94 -5.20 -25.71
C ARG A 893 2.32 -6.64 -25.33
N ALA A 894 1.61 -7.24 -24.37
CA ALA A 894 1.87 -8.61 -23.92
C ALA A 894 1.54 -9.68 -24.97
N TYR A 895 0.72 -9.36 -25.98
CA TYR A 895 0.28 -10.31 -27.01
C TYR A 895 1.08 -10.25 -28.31
N LEU A 896 2.13 -9.41 -28.41
CA LEU A 896 2.89 -9.22 -29.65
C LEU A 896 3.40 -10.55 -30.24
N ASP A 897 3.98 -11.43 -29.42
CA ASP A 897 4.53 -12.73 -29.85
C ASP A 897 3.46 -13.77 -30.23
N GLU A 898 2.25 -13.67 -29.65
CA GLU A 898 1.09 -14.49 -30.03
C GLU A 898 0.51 -13.99 -31.36
N ILE A 899 0.39 -12.67 -31.54
CA ILE A 899 -0.06 -12.06 -32.80
C ILE A 899 0.92 -12.38 -33.93
N GLU A 900 2.23 -12.22 -33.70
CA GLU A 900 3.31 -12.56 -34.65
C GLU A 900 3.16 -13.99 -35.17
N HIS A 901 3.03 -14.97 -34.27
CA HIS A 901 2.78 -16.36 -34.62
C HIS A 901 1.52 -16.56 -35.49
N VAL A 902 0.41 -15.91 -35.15
CA VAL A 902 -0.88 -16.05 -35.86
C VAL A 902 -0.83 -15.48 -37.28
N VAL A 903 -0.10 -14.38 -37.49
CA VAL A 903 -0.07 -13.70 -38.79
C VAL A 903 1.04 -14.24 -39.72
N GLU A 904 2.10 -14.84 -39.18
CA GLU A 904 3.08 -15.60 -39.97
C GLU A 904 2.48 -16.84 -40.62
N GLU A 905 1.49 -17.49 -40.00
CA GLU A 905 0.79 -18.64 -40.58
C GLU A 905 -0.27 -18.26 -41.64
N ALA A 906 -0.64 -16.97 -41.73
CA ALA A 906 -1.82 -16.53 -42.47
C ALA A 906 -1.58 -15.53 -43.62
N GLY A 907 -0.57 -14.68 -43.52
CA GLY A 907 -0.38 -13.54 -44.44
C GLY A 907 0.70 -13.71 -45.52
N GLY A 908 0.69 -12.81 -46.51
CA GLY A 908 1.82 -12.62 -47.41
C GLY A 908 2.98 -11.96 -46.67
N ARG A 909 4.22 -12.45 -46.85
CA ARG A 909 5.39 -12.04 -46.05
C ARG A 909 5.54 -10.53 -45.89
N ASP A 910 5.56 -9.78 -46.99
CA ASP A 910 5.79 -8.33 -47.00
C ASP A 910 4.65 -7.55 -46.31
N GLU A 911 3.42 -8.06 -46.38
CA GLU A 911 2.23 -7.48 -45.73
C GLU A 911 2.28 -7.75 -44.21
N THR A 912 2.61 -8.98 -43.82
CA THR A 912 2.81 -9.38 -42.42
C THR A 912 3.96 -8.60 -41.76
N GLU A 913 5.13 -8.50 -42.40
CA GLU A 913 6.27 -7.73 -41.87
C GLU A 913 5.93 -6.24 -41.73
N LYS A 914 5.16 -5.66 -42.66
CA LYS A 914 4.67 -4.27 -42.58
C LYS A 914 3.68 -4.07 -41.42
N PHE A 915 2.71 -4.97 -41.26
CA PHE A 915 1.71 -4.93 -40.19
C PHE A 915 2.36 -5.04 -38.80
N LEU A 916 3.18 -6.08 -38.59
CA LEU A 916 3.81 -6.35 -37.30
C LEU A 916 4.71 -5.22 -36.84
N ARG A 917 5.46 -4.58 -37.75
CA ARG A 917 6.26 -3.40 -37.44
C ARG A 917 5.40 -2.27 -36.85
N ARG A 918 4.30 -1.89 -37.50
CA ARG A 918 3.41 -0.82 -37.01
C ARG A 918 2.77 -1.18 -35.66
N LEU A 919 2.32 -2.42 -35.51
CA LEU A 919 1.72 -2.89 -34.26
C LEU A 919 2.73 -2.81 -33.11
N ARG A 920 3.97 -3.30 -33.33
CA ARG A 920 5.08 -3.26 -32.38
C ARG A 920 5.49 -1.83 -32.06
N GLU A 921 5.58 -0.94 -33.04
CA GLU A 921 5.82 0.51 -32.85
C GLU A 921 4.71 1.17 -32.01
N ARG A 922 3.43 0.90 -32.29
CA ARG A 922 2.27 1.47 -31.57
C ARG A 922 2.14 0.94 -30.13
N ALA A 923 2.35 -0.36 -29.93
CA ALA A 923 2.29 -1.01 -28.62
C ALA A 923 3.48 -0.69 -27.70
N THR A 924 4.66 -0.38 -28.26
CA THR A 924 5.87 -0.09 -27.47
C THR A 924 6.24 1.40 -27.41
N GLY A 925 5.71 2.24 -28.30
CA GLY A 925 6.02 3.68 -28.35
C GLY A 925 5.24 4.53 -27.35
N LEU A 926 4.08 4.08 -26.87
CA LEU A 926 3.23 4.81 -25.91
C LEU A 926 3.49 4.46 -24.43
N ILE A 927 4.10 3.30 -24.16
CA ILE A 927 4.37 2.77 -22.82
C ILE A 927 5.71 2.04 -22.77
N ALA A 928 6.41 2.16 -21.64
CA ALA A 928 7.62 1.38 -21.36
C ALA A 928 7.29 -0.12 -21.22
N ALA A 929 8.32 -0.96 -21.04
CA ALA A 929 8.11 -2.33 -20.58
C ALA A 929 7.60 -2.34 -19.12
N PRO A 930 6.74 -3.29 -18.72
CA PRO A 930 6.11 -3.28 -17.40
C PRO A 930 7.11 -3.59 -16.28
N THR A 931 6.94 -2.94 -15.13
CA THR A 931 7.80 -3.05 -13.95
C THR A 931 6.98 -3.05 -12.66
N GLU A 932 7.63 -3.24 -11.50
CA GLU A 932 6.96 -3.08 -10.19
C GLU A 932 6.35 -1.67 -9.97
N ASP A 933 6.88 -0.66 -10.66
CA ASP A 933 6.41 0.74 -10.65
C ASP A 933 5.26 0.99 -11.67
N SER A 934 5.05 0.12 -12.67
CA SER A 934 4.01 0.30 -13.70
C SER A 934 2.70 -0.36 -13.34
N PHE A 935 2.73 -1.64 -12.96
CA PHE A 935 1.52 -2.44 -12.81
C PHE A 935 0.50 -1.86 -11.79
N PRO A 936 0.90 -1.28 -10.64
CA PRO A 936 -0.03 -0.58 -9.76
C PRO A 936 -0.58 0.73 -10.35
N GLY A 937 0.04 1.27 -11.40
CA GLY A 937 -0.51 2.35 -12.22
C GLY A 937 -1.63 1.91 -13.15
N GLU A 938 -1.79 0.60 -13.40
CA GLU A 938 -2.70 0.06 -14.42
C GLU A 938 -4.06 -0.38 -13.83
N MET A 939 -4.11 -0.81 -12.57
CA MET A 939 -5.34 -1.34 -11.94
C MET A 939 -6.39 -0.25 -11.59
N PRO A 940 -7.69 -0.45 -11.91
CA PRO A 940 -8.76 0.53 -11.64
C PRO A 940 -9.00 0.89 -10.17
N ASN A 941 -8.86 -0.04 -9.22
CA ASN A 941 -8.99 0.31 -7.80
C ASN A 941 -7.87 1.22 -7.28
N VAL A 942 -6.70 1.21 -7.93
CA VAL A 942 -5.57 2.06 -7.53
C VAL A 942 -5.81 3.53 -7.91
N ILE A 943 -6.84 3.84 -8.71
CA ILE A 943 -7.37 5.20 -8.87
C ILE A 943 -7.82 5.77 -7.52
N ALA A 944 -8.67 5.03 -6.80
CA ALA A 944 -9.10 5.39 -5.44
C ALA A 944 -7.95 5.22 -4.42
N ALA A 945 -7.25 4.10 -4.46
CA ALA A 945 -6.27 3.75 -3.44
C ALA A 945 -5.00 4.64 -3.48
N ARG A 946 -4.56 5.13 -4.65
CA ARG A 946 -3.43 6.07 -4.74
C ARG A 946 -3.78 7.43 -4.14
N LEU A 947 -5.04 7.86 -4.23
CA LEU A 947 -5.53 9.07 -3.56
C LEU A 947 -5.47 8.88 -2.03
N SER A 948 -5.96 7.74 -1.52
CA SER A 948 -5.85 7.38 -0.10
C SER A 948 -4.39 7.31 0.37
N ASN A 949 -3.51 6.69 -0.42
CA ASN A 949 -2.10 6.49 -0.08
C ASN A 949 -1.29 7.80 -0.05
N TYR A 950 -1.46 8.66 -1.05
CA TYR A 950 -0.72 9.93 -1.13
C TYR A 950 -1.11 10.89 0.01
N PHE A 951 -2.41 10.97 0.34
CA PHE A 951 -2.93 11.88 1.36
C PHE A 951 -3.02 11.28 2.78
N ASP A 952 -2.80 9.97 2.96
CA ASP A 952 -2.91 9.22 4.22
C ASP A 952 -4.33 9.05 4.75
N LEU A 953 -5.30 8.91 3.83
CA LEU A 953 -6.70 8.66 4.14
C LEU A 953 -6.90 7.17 4.46
N ARG A 954 -7.62 6.87 5.55
CA ARG A 954 -7.77 5.53 6.13
C ARG A 954 -9.23 5.15 6.43
N GLY A 955 -10.19 5.85 5.84
CA GLY A 955 -11.58 5.37 5.73
C GLY A 955 -11.66 4.17 4.78
N LEU A 956 -12.82 3.96 4.16
CA LEU A 956 -12.97 3.05 3.01
C LEU A 956 -12.38 3.67 1.73
N SER A 957 -11.95 2.83 0.78
CA SER A 957 -11.46 3.28 -0.54
C SER A 957 -11.85 2.26 -1.60
N LEU A 958 -12.65 2.68 -2.59
CA LEU A 958 -13.12 1.81 -3.68
C LEU A 958 -13.38 2.54 -5.00
N THR A 959 -13.29 1.77 -6.09
CA THR A 959 -13.81 2.13 -7.41
C THR A 959 -15.13 1.38 -7.66
N VAL A 960 -16.06 1.96 -8.41
CA VAL A 960 -17.33 1.35 -8.84
C VAL A 960 -17.59 1.56 -10.34
N ASP A 961 -18.11 0.53 -11.00
CA ASP A 961 -18.56 0.55 -12.40
C ASP A 961 -20.08 0.29 -12.46
N ALA A 962 -20.79 1.22 -13.09
CA ALA A 962 -22.19 1.12 -13.47
C ALA A 962 -22.40 1.65 -14.91
N GLY A 963 -21.37 1.56 -15.75
CA GLY A 963 -21.33 2.23 -17.06
C GLY A 963 -21.27 3.75 -16.90
N GLU A 964 -21.96 4.50 -17.75
CA GLU A 964 -22.01 5.97 -17.66
C GLU A 964 -22.58 6.49 -16.33
N ALA A 965 -23.38 5.67 -15.62
CA ALA A 965 -23.90 5.98 -14.29
C ALA A 965 -22.88 5.82 -13.15
N SER A 966 -21.63 5.41 -13.41
CA SER A 966 -20.62 5.09 -12.38
C SER A 966 -20.41 6.21 -11.34
N PHE A 967 -20.47 7.48 -11.75
CA PHE A 967 -20.37 8.62 -10.81
C PHE A 967 -21.60 8.73 -9.89
N LEU A 968 -22.81 8.48 -10.41
CA LEU A 968 -24.04 8.53 -9.62
C LEU A 968 -24.10 7.38 -8.60
N GLU A 969 -23.59 6.19 -8.96
CA GLU A 969 -23.47 5.09 -8.00
C GLU A 969 -22.38 5.38 -6.96
N ALA A 970 -21.25 6.00 -7.34
CA ALA A 970 -20.25 6.49 -6.38
C ALA A 970 -20.85 7.49 -5.38
N CYS A 971 -21.76 8.36 -5.82
CA CYS A 971 -22.53 9.25 -4.95
C CYS A 971 -23.46 8.50 -3.97
N SER A 972 -24.22 7.49 -4.42
CA SER A 972 -25.11 6.73 -3.51
C SER A 972 -24.33 5.85 -2.52
N VAL A 973 -23.23 5.22 -2.99
CA VAL A 973 -22.29 4.48 -2.13
C VAL A 973 -21.69 5.39 -1.05
N ALA A 974 -21.22 6.58 -1.41
CA ALA A 974 -20.74 7.57 -0.44
C ALA A 974 -21.85 8.01 0.52
N GLY A 975 -23.08 8.15 0.01
CA GLY A 975 -24.27 8.49 0.79
C GLY A 975 -24.57 7.48 1.90
N LEU A 976 -24.60 6.19 1.55
CA LEU A 976 -24.76 5.09 2.50
C LEU A 976 -23.72 5.19 3.63
N TYR A 977 -22.42 5.25 3.32
CA TYR A 977 -21.38 5.24 4.34
C TYR A 977 -21.36 6.52 5.22
N LEU A 978 -21.74 7.68 4.68
CA LEU A 978 -21.91 8.91 5.47
C LEU A 978 -23.11 8.83 6.42
N GLY A 979 -24.26 8.30 5.95
CA GLY A 979 -25.48 8.13 6.73
C GLY A 979 -25.34 7.08 7.84
N PHE A 980 -24.68 5.96 7.55
CA PHE A 980 -24.32 4.93 8.55
C PHE A 980 -23.17 5.37 9.49
N ARG A 981 -22.65 6.61 9.36
CA ARG A 981 -21.55 7.18 10.17
C ARG A 981 -20.25 6.35 10.16
N GLU A 982 -20.00 5.66 9.05
CA GLU A 982 -18.77 4.89 8.83
C GLU A 982 -17.57 5.78 8.50
N ILE A 983 -17.88 6.89 7.83
CA ILE A 983 -16.98 7.96 7.43
C ILE A 983 -17.60 9.30 7.83
N ASP A 984 -16.74 10.30 8.02
CA ASP A 984 -17.16 11.67 8.33
C ASP A 984 -17.18 12.58 7.10
N VAL A 985 -16.38 12.22 6.10
CA VAL A 985 -16.28 12.91 4.82
C VAL A 985 -15.98 11.90 3.72
N ALA A 986 -16.58 12.08 2.55
CA ALA A 986 -16.31 11.32 1.35
C ALA A 986 -15.67 12.22 0.29
N LEU A 987 -14.58 11.75 -0.29
CA LEU A 987 -14.09 12.21 -1.59
C LEU A 987 -14.76 11.35 -2.66
N VAL A 988 -15.73 11.93 -3.38
CA VAL A 988 -16.50 11.26 -4.43
C VAL A 988 -16.04 11.77 -5.78
N ALA A 989 -15.64 10.88 -6.69
CA ALA A 989 -15.08 11.26 -7.98
C ALA A 989 -15.75 10.53 -9.14
N GLY A 990 -15.76 11.17 -10.31
CA GLY A 990 -16.01 10.53 -11.61
C GLY A 990 -14.81 10.79 -12.52
N VAL A 991 -14.27 9.75 -13.17
CA VAL A 991 -13.04 9.89 -13.98
C VAL A 991 -13.02 8.95 -15.17
N ASN A 992 -12.68 9.51 -16.34
CA ASN A 992 -12.34 8.76 -17.55
C ASN A 992 -10.95 9.15 -18.06
N GLY A 993 -10.14 8.15 -18.41
CA GLY A 993 -8.79 8.31 -18.93
C GLY A 993 -8.59 7.76 -20.34
N THR A 994 -9.66 7.56 -21.12
CA THR A 994 -9.59 7.10 -22.49
C THR A 994 -10.67 7.73 -23.38
N ALA A 995 -10.22 8.32 -24.48
CA ALA A 995 -11.02 8.71 -25.64
C ALA A 995 -10.60 7.88 -26.88
N LEU A 996 -10.26 6.61 -26.68
CA LEU A 996 -9.96 5.69 -27.77
C LEU A 996 -11.26 5.30 -28.51
N PRO A 997 -11.28 5.28 -29.85
CA PRO A 997 -12.36 4.66 -30.61
C PRO A 997 -12.53 3.17 -30.21
N GLY A 998 -13.76 2.67 -30.27
CA GLY A 998 -14.11 1.32 -29.82
C GLY A 998 -14.17 1.16 -28.29
N TRP A 999 -14.07 2.24 -27.51
CA TRP A 999 -14.12 2.14 -26.04
C TRP A 999 -15.55 2.06 -25.49
N ASN A 1000 -16.43 2.91 -26.00
CA ASN A 1000 -17.82 3.05 -25.55
C ASN A 1000 -18.69 3.48 -26.75
N ASP A 1001 -18.46 2.84 -27.90
CA ASP A 1001 -19.07 3.17 -29.19
C ASP A 1001 -20.51 2.62 -29.27
N GLY A 1002 -21.34 3.00 -28.30
CA GLY A 1002 -22.76 2.75 -28.24
C GLY A 1002 -23.52 4.07 -28.08
N GLU A 1003 -24.56 4.26 -28.90
CA GLU A 1003 -25.35 5.49 -29.01
C GLU A 1003 -24.52 6.69 -29.58
N ASP A 1004 -25.19 7.81 -29.92
CA ASP A 1004 -24.64 8.91 -30.73
C ASP A 1004 -23.63 9.82 -29.98
N THR A 1005 -22.71 9.25 -29.17
CA THR A 1005 -21.78 10.01 -28.33
C THR A 1005 -20.32 9.58 -28.49
N SER A 1006 -19.39 10.52 -28.29
CA SER A 1006 -17.95 10.26 -28.31
C SER A 1006 -17.35 10.32 -26.91
N ALA A 1007 -16.63 9.28 -26.49
CA ALA A 1007 -15.95 9.27 -25.19
C ALA A 1007 -14.92 10.42 -25.08
N ALA A 1008 -14.92 11.10 -23.91
CA ALA A 1008 -14.02 12.21 -23.61
C ALA A 1008 -13.28 11.99 -22.28
N GLU A 1009 -12.05 12.48 -22.18
CA GLU A 1009 -11.19 12.33 -21.00
C GLU A 1009 -11.38 13.46 -19.98
N GLY A 1010 -11.36 13.12 -18.69
CA GLY A 1010 -11.46 14.11 -17.63
C GLY A 1010 -11.71 13.50 -16.26
N ALA A 1011 -11.66 14.34 -15.23
CA ALA A 1011 -12.00 13.96 -13.87
C ALA A 1011 -12.75 15.09 -13.14
N PHE A 1012 -13.70 14.71 -12.29
CA PHE A 1012 -14.35 15.59 -11.33
C PHE A 1012 -14.24 14.99 -9.93
N LEU A 1013 -14.00 15.83 -8.93
CA LEU A 1013 -13.89 15.43 -7.53
C LEU A 1013 -14.77 16.33 -6.66
N PHE A 1014 -15.56 15.72 -5.78
CA PHE A 1014 -16.46 16.39 -4.85
C PHE A 1014 -16.13 15.96 -3.43
N ALA A 1015 -16.14 16.91 -2.50
CA ALA A 1015 -16.08 16.65 -1.07
C ALA A 1015 -17.51 16.70 -0.50
N VAL A 1016 -17.95 15.59 0.09
CA VAL A 1016 -19.29 15.40 0.64
C VAL A 1016 -19.20 15.08 2.13
N THR A 1017 -20.05 15.68 2.95
CA THR A 1017 -20.16 15.38 4.39
C THR A 1017 -21.61 15.55 4.87
N ARG A 1018 -21.86 15.28 6.14
CA ARG A 1018 -23.15 15.55 6.80
C ARG A 1018 -23.29 17.04 7.11
N ARG A 1019 -24.48 17.62 6.95
CA ARG A 1019 -24.76 19.05 7.17
C ARG A 1019 -24.30 19.52 8.56
N SER A 1020 -24.64 18.78 9.61
CA SER A 1020 -24.25 19.15 10.98
C SER A 1020 -22.72 19.28 11.15
N LEU A 1021 -21.94 18.48 10.42
CA LEU A 1021 -20.49 18.51 10.48
C LEU A 1021 -19.88 19.61 9.59
N ALA A 1022 -20.48 19.89 8.43
CA ALA A 1022 -20.12 21.04 7.60
C ALA A 1022 -20.33 22.37 8.34
N GLU A 1023 -21.50 22.54 8.96
CA GLU A 1023 -21.86 23.74 9.73
C GLU A 1023 -20.96 23.89 10.96
N LYS A 1024 -20.69 22.81 11.70
CA LYS A 1024 -19.72 22.78 12.81
C LYS A 1024 -18.29 23.14 12.39
N ALA A 1025 -17.89 22.78 11.17
CA ALA A 1025 -16.56 23.06 10.61
C ALA A 1025 -16.46 24.43 9.90
N GLY A 1026 -17.56 25.20 9.82
CA GLY A 1026 -17.60 26.48 9.10
C GLY A 1026 -17.43 26.35 7.57
N LEU A 1027 -17.77 25.19 7.01
CA LEU A 1027 -17.67 24.93 5.57
C LEU A 1027 -18.88 25.48 4.80
N PRO A 1028 -18.69 25.91 3.54
CA PRO A 1028 -19.82 26.32 2.70
C PRO A 1028 -20.66 25.09 2.31
N VAL A 1029 -21.98 25.23 2.32
CA VAL A 1029 -22.89 24.25 1.70
C VAL A 1029 -23.16 24.70 0.28
N LEU A 1030 -22.61 23.97 -0.70
CA LEU A 1030 -22.75 24.29 -2.14
C LEU A 1030 -24.00 23.66 -2.74
N ALA A 1031 -24.34 22.43 -2.31
CA ALA A 1031 -25.54 21.70 -2.69
C ALA A 1031 -25.94 20.71 -1.59
N VAL A 1032 -27.20 20.29 -1.59
CA VAL A 1032 -27.69 19.13 -0.82
C VAL A 1032 -27.80 17.94 -1.78
N MET A 1033 -27.42 16.75 -1.32
CA MET A 1033 -27.62 15.50 -2.07
C MET A 1033 -28.95 14.85 -1.66
N GLU A 1034 -29.96 15.02 -2.50
CA GLU A 1034 -31.27 14.38 -2.33
C GLU A 1034 -31.24 12.94 -2.89
N GLY A 1035 -31.91 12.00 -2.21
CA GLY A 1035 -32.02 10.60 -2.66
C GLY A 1035 -30.75 9.74 -2.57
N ALA A 1036 -29.67 10.26 -1.97
CA ALA A 1036 -28.37 9.60 -1.81
C ALA A 1036 -28.45 8.26 -1.07
#